data_AF-A0A7I7NJL9-F1
#
_entry.id   AF-A0A7I7NJL9-F1
#
_cell.length_a   1.000
_cell.length_b   1.000
_cell.length_c   1.000
_cell.angle_alpha   90.00
_cell.angle_beta   90.00
_cell.angle_gamma   90.00
#
_symmetry.space_group_name_H-M   'P 1'
#
loop_
_entity.id
_entity.type
_entity.pdbx_description
1 polymer ?
#
loop_
_entity_poly.entity_id
_entity_poly.type
_entity_poly.pdbx_seq_one_letter_code
_entity_poly.pdbx_strand_id
1 'polypeptide(L)'
;MMQLRYIGIPLLIAEAGGDPWAINQSLQAGRPAQISDLAEAFHAAGRCTAEADAAFDQARRRFEAAWNRESGDHPINDSAEVQRVTKSLGAQSLQLPKIGVDLENIAAALAEAQRTAGGQIATLAARLQQLDNEIGQALELEKDARLTAAERSELDALISTLEQDAIDDTKSTLGQLESIRNGYSDYLERSLTTLRTDGYDPAAIQGLDAPESPLKPEEPIQIPPSGTSAEDVHKWWTSLTPEERQRLLAEQPEQIGNLNGVPVSARSDANIAVMTQDLTRLRDIASRYGVSADDVVGNPAKYGLSATDITRYRNADQTKQGLDHDVGNDSLHPNPVYLFAYDPLAFGGKGRAAIAIGNPDTAKSTAVIVPGTSSSVKGGWLHDGHNDALNLYGQANAADPKNPTAVIAWMGYDAPNDFTDPRIATPMLARTGGAALAQDVNGLWATHLGDGRHVTVLGHSYGSTTVADAFALGGMHANDAVLLGCPGTDLARSAASFHLDGGRVYVGDASTDPIGMLGQLDGLSNYVNRDNIGGQLLGLTAGLGTDPAGDGFGSVRFRAEVPGSDAINPHDHSHYYHPGSEALHSMADIASGHGDTLASDGMLAQPRHQPSVEINIPGLGSVSVDIPGTPASVDPEWGRPPGSITDDHVFDDQHHH
;
A
#
# COMPACT_ATOMS: atom_id res chain seq x y z
N MET A 1 5.83 -8.89 23.10
CA MET A 1 5.69 -7.58 23.78
C MET A 1 5.26 -7.83 25.21
N MET A 2 5.81 -7.08 26.16
CA MET A 2 5.43 -7.09 27.57
C MET A 2 3.98 -6.60 27.69
N GLN A 3 3.11 -7.37 28.37
CA GLN A 3 1.70 -7.02 28.60
C GLN A 3 1.44 -7.00 30.10
N LEU A 4 1.63 -5.84 30.72
CA LEU A 4 1.31 -5.58 32.12
C LEU A 4 -0.18 -5.17 32.21
N ARG A 5 -0.93 -5.79 33.12
CA ARG A 5 -2.37 -5.59 33.29
C ARG A 5 -2.69 -4.67 34.48
N TYR A 6 -1.87 -4.71 35.51
CA TYR A 6 -2.08 -4.04 36.79
C TYR A 6 -0.97 -3.01 37.09
N ILE A 7 0.20 -3.15 36.47
CA ILE A 7 1.32 -2.19 36.58
C ILE A 7 1.32 -1.23 35.38
N GLY A 8 1.33 0.08 35.67
CA GLY A 8 1.42 1.13 34.65
C GLY A 8 2.84 1.58 34.35
N ILE A 9 3.32 1.37 33.13
CA ILE A 9 4.66 1.83 32.68
C ILE A 9 4.87 3.35 32.91
N PRO A 10 3.91 4.25 32.60
CA PRO A 10 4.11 5.68 32.83
C PRO A 10 4.33 6.05 34.32
N LEU A 11 3.70 5.31 35.24
CA LEU A 11 3.90 5.49 36.68
C LEU A 11 5.29 5.03 37.10
N LEU A 12 5.75 3.88 36.60
CA LEU A 12 7.11 3.39 36.87
C LEU A 12 8.18 4.39 36.41
N ILE A 13 8.01 4.99 35.22
CA ILE A 13 8.94 6.02 34.70
C ILE A 13 8.95 7.25 35.62
N ALA A 14 7.77 7.72 36.03
CA ALA A 14 7.64 8.88 36.90
C ALA A 14 8.29 8.64 38.28
N GLU A 15 8.01 7.49 38.88
CA GLU A 15 8.54 7.12 40.19
C GLU A 15 10.04 6.79 40.15
N ALA A 16 10.53 6.22 39.03
CA ALA A 16 11.94 5.94 38.84
C ALA A 16 12.78 7.21 38.60
N GLY A 17 12.15 8.31 38.19
CA GLY A 17 12.83 9.57 37.90
C GLY A 17 13.48 9.61 36.51
N GLY A 18 13.14 8.67 35.62
CA GLY A 18 13.69 8.57 34.27
C GLY A 18 13.17 7.34 33.52
N ASP A 19 13.33 7.33 32.19
CA ASP A 19 12.86 6.26 31.32
C ASP A 19 14.01 5.30 30.94
N PRO A 20 14.08 4.10 31.55
CA PRO A 20 15.10 3.12 31.20
C PRO A 20 14.95 2.60 29.76
N TRP A 21 13.72 2.50 29.23
CA TRP A 21 13.49 2.06 27.86
C TRP A 21 14.01 3.08 26.85
N ALA A 22 13.85 4.38 27.12
CA ALA A 22 14.40 5.44 26.29
C ALA A 22 15.94 5.43 26.27
N ILE A 23 16.60 5.18 27.41
CA ILE A 23 18.08 5.04 27.45
C ILE A 23 18.54 3.83 26.65
N ASN A 24 17.86 2.68 26.78
CA ASN A 24 18.20 1.53 25.97
C ASN A 24 17.97 1.83 24.48
N GLN A 25 16.85 2.46 24.12
CA GLN A 25 16.54 2.83 22.74
C GLN A 25 17.60 3.76 22.14
N SER A 26 18.12 4.72 22.92
CA SER A 26 19.21 5.59 22.46
C SER A 26 20.47 4.79 22.11
N LEU A 27 20.81 3.78 22.92
CA LEU A 27 21.93 2.87 22.62
C LEU A 27 21.64 2.01 21.38
N GLN A 28 20.43 1.46 21.24
CA GLN A 28 20.05 0.62 20.09
C GLN A 28 19.99 1.38 18.76
N ALA A 29 19.84 2.72 18.79
CA ALA A 29 19.82 3.54 17.58
C ALA A 29 21.18 3.62 16.87
N GLY A 30 22.28 3.37 17.59
CA GLY A 30 23.62 3.33 17.02
C GLY A 30 23.81 2.15 16.04
N ARG A 31 24.70 2.33 15.06
CA ARG A 31 24.93 1.41 13.94
C ARG A 31 26.34 0.81 13.95
N PRO A 32 26.67 -0.08 14.90
CA PRO A 32 28.02 -0.63 15.05
C PRO A 32 28.51 -1.35 13.78
N ALA A 33 27.64 -2.03 13.04
CA ALA A 33 28.00 -2.70 11.79
C ALA A 33 28.52 -1.71 10.73
N GLN A 34 27.88 -0.55 10.58
CA GLN A 34 28.31 0.46 9.60
C GLN A 34 29.64 1.13 10.01
N ILE A 35 29.89 1.26 11.31
CA ILE A 35 31.19 1.72 11.83
C ILE A 35 32.28 0.66 11.56
N SER A 36 31.96 -0.63 11.69
CA SER A 36 32.87 -1.74 11.37
C SER A 36 33.17 -1.85 9.86
N ASP A 37 32.16 -1.66 8.99
CA ASP A 37 32.38 -1.61 7.54
C ASP A 37 33.35 -0.47 7.15
N LEU A 38 33.21 0.68 7.81
CA LEU A 38 34.12 1.81 7.63
C LEU A 38 35.52 1.48 8.14
N ALA A 39 35.62 0.82 9.30
CA ALA A 39 36.88 0.34 9.86
C ALA A 39 37.59 -0.62 8.88
N GLU A 40 36.85 -1.54 8.25
CA GLU A 40 37.37 -2.48 7.25
C GLU A 40 37.89 -1.74 6.01
N ALA A 41 37.19 -0.71 5.54
CA ALA A 41 37.64 0.11 4.43
C ALA A 41 38.98 0.81 4.73
N PHE A 42 39.14 1.39 5.93
CA PHE A 42 40.40 1.99 6.38
C PHE A 42 41.52 0.96 6.54
N HIS A 43 41.21 -0.21 7.08
CA HIS A 43 42.15 -1.31 7.19
C HIS A 43 42.62 -1.85 5.82
N ALA A 44 41.70 -2.00 4.86
CA ALA A 44 42.01 -2.39 3.49
C ALA A 44 42.85 -1.34 2.76
N ALA A 45 42.51 -0.05 2.88
CA ALA A 45 43.29 1.05 2.33
C ALA A 45 44.72 1.08 2.90
N GLY A 46 44.87 0.82 4.20
CA GLY A 46 46.18 0.67 4.85
C GLY A 46 47.02 -0.48 4.25
N ARG A 47 46.43 -1.65 4.00
CA ARG A 47 47.12 -2.77 3.34
C ARG A 47 47.55 -2.43 1.91
N CYS A 48 46.67 -1.84 1.12
CA CYS A 48 46.99 -1.43 -0.26
C CYS A 48 48.14 -0.41 -0.29
N THR A 49 48.20 0.51 0.68
CA THR A 49 49.29 1.48 0.80
C THR A 49 50.62 0.78 1.09
N ALA A 50 50.63 -0.19 2.01
CA ALA A 50 51.82 -0.98 2.32
C ALA A 50 52.31 -1.83 1.13
N GLU A 51 51.38 -2.40 0.34
CA GLU A 51 51.70 -3.15 -0.88
C GLU A 51 52.26 -2.25 -1.98
N ALA A 52 51.68 -1.05 -2.17
CA ALA A 52 52.16 -0.06 -3.13
C ALA A 52 53.57 0.44 -2.76
N ASP A 53 53.83 0.70 -1.47
CA ASP A 53 55.15 1.05 -0.96
C ASP A 53 56.17 -0.07 -1.23
N ALA A 54 55.80 -1.33 -0.98
CA ALA A 54 56.66 -2.47 -1.26
C ALA A 54 56.97 -2.64 -2.76
N ALA A 55 55.98 -2.42 -3.62
CA ALA A 55 56.12 -2.46 -5.08
C ALA A 55 57.02 -1.32 -5.59
N PHE A 56 56.84 -0.10 -5.06
CA PHE A 56 57.69 1.04 -5.35
C PHE A 56 59.14 0.77 -4.91
N ASP A 57 59.36 0.24 -3.70
CA ASP A 57 60.69 -0.14 -3.23
C ASP A 57 61.32 -1.24 -4.08
N GLN A 58 60.53 -2.19 -4.59
CA GLN A 58 61.01 -3.18 -5.54
C GLN A 58 61.39 -2.55 -6.88
N ALA A 59 60.57 -1.64 -7.40
CA ALA A 59 60.86 -0.90 -8.63
C ALA A 59 62.12 -0.03 -8.48
N ARG A 60 62.27 0.65 -7.35
CA ARG A 60 63.48 1.42 -6.98
C ARG A 60 64.72 0.54 -6.97
N ARG A 61 64.68 -0.61 -6.28
CA ARG A 61 65.80 -1.57 -6.26
C ARG A 61 66.15 -2.08 -7.65
N ARG A 62 65.14 -2.34 -8.51
CA ARG A 62 65.37 -2.75 -9.92
C ARG A 62 66.01 -1.62 -10.72
N PHE A 63 65.55 -0.39 -10.56
CA PHE A 63 66.13 0.78 -11.21
C PHE A 63 67.59 1.00 -10.77
N GLU A 64 67.87 0.97 -9.46
CA GLU A 64 69.22 1.09 -8.90
C GLU A 64 70.16 -0.01 -9.41
N ALA A 65 69.65 -1.24 -9.59
CA ALA A 65 70.43 -2.35 -10.14
C ALA A 65 70.66 -2.27 -11.65
N ALA A 66 69.75 -1.65 -12.40
CA ALA A 66 69.80 -1.57 -13.87
C ALA A 66 70.49 -0.29 -14.40
N TRP A 67 70.56 0.76 -13.58
CA TRP A 67 71.14 2.04 -13.98
C TRP A 67 72.67 2.04 -13.84
N ASN A 68 73.38 2.20 -14.96
CA ASN A 68 74.84 2.15 -15.01
C ASN A 68 75.45 3.56 -14.81
N ARG A 69 76.42 3.68 -13.90
CA ARG A 69 76.91 4.94 -13.33
C ARG A 69 78.00 5.60 -14.22
N GLU A 70 77.76 6.82 -14.67
CA GLU A 70 78.84 7.75 -15.02
C GLU A 70 78.68 9.04 -14.18
N SER A 71 79.46 9.12 -13.10
CA SER A 71 79.77 10.29 -12.24
C SER A 71 78.67 10.92 -11.34
N GLY A 72 78.88 10.82 -10.01
CA GLY A 72 78.39 11.79 -8.99
C GLY A 72 77.14 11.40 -8.17
N ASP A 73 77.12 11.78 -6.89
CA ASP A 73 76.06 11.53 -5.89
C ASP A 73 74.63 11.91 -6.34
N HIS A 74 73.60 11.26 -5.78
CA HIS A 74 72.19 11.36 -6.19
C HIS A 74 71.60 12.77 -5.97
N PRO A 75 71.26 13.57 -7.02
CA PRO A 75 70.66 14.89 -6.81
C PRO A 75 69.21 14.84 -6.31
N ILE A 76 68.52 13.71 -6.53
CA ILE A 76 67.08 13.57 -6.29
C ILE A 76 66.82 12.82 -4.97
N ASN A 77 67.40 11.64 -4.79
CA ASN A 77 67.14 10.78 -3.62
C ASN A 77 67.74 11.31 -2.30
N ASP A 78 68.86 12.03 -2.37
CA ASP A 78 69.51 12.64 -1.18
C ASP A 78 69.02 14.07 -0.92
N SER A 79 68.11 14.59 -1.76
CA SER A 79 67.51 15.89 -1.50
C SER A 79 66.65 15.82 -0.23
N ALA A 80 66.81 16.84 0.62
CA ALA A 80 66.01 16.96 1.84
C ALA A 80 64.49 16.97 1.54
N GLU A 81 64.11 17.45 0.35
CA GLU A 81 62.75 17.44 -0.19
C GLU A 81 62.22 16.01 -0.36
N VAL A 82 62.97 15.14 -1.05
CA VAL A 82 62.57 13.75 -1.31
C VAL A 82 62.59 12.93 -0.04
N GLN A 83 63.60 13.07 0.83
CA GLN A 83 63.62 12.38 2.12
C GLN A 83 62.46 12.82 3.04
N ARG A 84 62.08 14.11 3.00
CA ARG A 84 60.93 14.64 3.73
C ARG A 84 59.63 14.06 3.18
N VAL A 85 59.45 14.02 1.86
CA VAL A 85 58.26 13.47 1.21
C VAL A 85 58.14 11.96 1.44
N THR A 86 59.24 11.21 1.32
CA THR A 86 59.28 9.77 1.64
C THR A 86 58.95 9.50 3.11
N LYS A 87 59.47 10.29 4.06
CA LYS A 87 59.09 10.18 5.48
C LYS A 87 57.62 10.56 5.72
N SER A 88 57.11 11.58 5.03
CA SER A 88 55.72 12.03 5.14
C SER A 88 54.73 11.00 4.60
N LEU A 89 55.02 10.39 3.44
CA LEU A 89 54.21 9.33 2.84
C LEU A 89 54.25 8.05 3.68
N GLY A 90 55.44 7.66 4.17
CA GLY A 90 55.56 6.51 5.08
C GLY A 90 54.85 6.72 6.43
N ALA A 91 54.82 7.94 6.96
CA ALA A 91 54.05 8.27 8.16
C ALA A 91 52.53 8.19 7.92
N GLN A 92 52.05 8.64 6.75
CA GLN A 92 50.64 8.53 6.35
C GLN A 92 50.21 7.06 6.14
N SER A 93 51.08 6.21 5.58
CA SER A 93 50.81 4.77 5.45
C SER A 93 50.56 4.05 6.77
N LEU A 94 51.10 4.58 7.89
CA LEU A 94 50.94 4.00 9.23
C LEU A 94 49.69 4.53 9.97
N GLN A 95 49.04 5.59 9.48
CA GLN A 95 47.86 6.19 10.12
C GLN A 95 46.55 5.49 9.71
N LEU A 96 46.41 5.06 8.45
CA LEU A 96 45.18 4.39 7.97
C LEU A 96 44.85 3.10 8.75
N PRO A 97 45.80 2.19 9.05
CA PRO A 97 45.50 1.02 9.87
C PRO A 97 45.11 1.37 11.32
N LYS A 98 45.65 2.45 11.89
CA LYS A 98 45.31 2.90 13.26
C LYS A 98 43.89 3.43 13.33
N ILE A 99 43.50 4.25 12.36
CA ILE A 99 42.12 4.73 12.21
C ILE A 99 41.15 3.55 12.09
N GLY A 100 41.50 2.54 11.28
CA GLY A 100 40.71 1.30 11.18
C GLY A 100 40.55 0.59 12.52
N VAL A 101 41.64 0.42 13.29
CA VAL A 101 41.58 -0.20 14.63
C VAL A 101 40.72 0.61 15.61
N ASP A 102 40.84 1.94 15.61
CA ASP A 102 40.07 2.80 16.50
C ASP A 102 38.56 2.76 16.17
N LEU A 103 38.19 2.79 14.89
CA LEU A 103 36.80 2.64 14.45
C LEU A 103 36.23 1.27 14.81
N GLU A 104 36.99 0.19 14.62
CA GLU A 104 36.56 -1.17 14.99
C GLU A 104 36.33 -1.30 16.50
N ASN A 105 37.20 -0.68 17.31
CA ASN A 105 37.02 -0.68 18.76
C ASN A 105 35.78 0.14 19.20
N ILE A 106 35.45 1.25 18.52
CA ILE A 106 34.20 2.00 18.75
C ILE A 106 32.99 1.13 18.42
N ALA A 107 33.00 0.44 17.27
CA ALA A 107 31.94 -0.47 16.86
C ALA A 107 31.73 -1.59 17.90
N ALA A 108 32.82 -2.19 18.37
CA ALA A 108 32.79 -3.24 19.40
C ALA A 108 32.23 -2.72 20.73
N ALA A 109 32.67 -1.54 21.19
CA ALA A 109 32.18 -0.93 22.42
C ALA A 109 30.68 -0.60 22.36
N LEU A 110 30.20 -0.09 21.22
CA LEU A 110 28.77 0.17 21.00
C LEU A 110 27.96 -1.13 21.00
N ALA A 111 28.41 -2.16 20.28
CA ALA A 111 27.74 -3.46 20.23
C ALA A 111 27.68 -4.12 21.63
N GLU A 112 28.74 -3.99 22.43
CA GLU A 112 28.75 -4.48 23.81
C GLU A 112 27.77 -3.72 24.71
N ALA A 113 27.72 -2.39 24.58
CA ALA A 113 26.77 -1.55 25.29
C ALA A 113 25.32 -1.91 24.92
N GLN A 114 25.02 -2.07 23.62
CA GLN A 114 23.72 -2.49 23.10
C GLN A 114 23.28 -3.85 23.64
N ARG A 115 24.17 -4.85 23.60
CA ARG A 115 23.90 -6.19 24.11
C ARG A 115 23.62 -6.17 25.62
N THR A 116 24.44 -5.44 26.37
CA THR A 116 24.31 -5.37 27.83
C THR A 116 23.04 -4.64 28.24
N ALA A 117 22.75 -3.49 27.60
CA ALA A 117 21.53 -2.72 27.84
C ALA A 117 20.26 -3.49 27.48
N GLY A 118 20.25 -4.18 26.33
CA GLY A 118 19.14 -5.05 25.93
C GLY A 118 18.91 -6.19 26.92
N GLY A 119 19.99 -6.77 27.48
CA GLY A 119 19.92 -7.77 28.54
C GLY A 119 19.27 -7.25 29.84
N GLN A 120 19.58 -6.00 30.22
CA GLN A 120 18.96 -5.36 31.39
C GLN A 120 17.47 -5.11 31.17
N ILE A 121 17.07 -4.60 30.01
CA ILE A 121 15.65 -4.41 29.67
C ILE A 121 14.90 -5.73 29.63
N ALA A 122 15.50 -6.80 29.10
CA ALA A 122 14.86 -8.12 29.10
C ALA A 122 14.64 -8.66 30.52
N THR A 123 15.60 -8.42 31.41
CA THR A 123 15.51 -8.83 32.82
C THR A 123 14.46 -8.01 33.57
N LEU A 124 14.44 -6.69 33.37
CA LEU A 124 13.39 -5.81 33.93
C LEU A 124 12.01 -6.24 33.44
N ALA A 125 11.84 -6.48 32.13
CA ALA A 125 10.56 -6.90 31.58
C ALA A 125 10.08 -8.23 32.17
N ALA A 126 10.98 -9.19 32.39
CA ALA A 126 10.64 -10.45 33.04
C ALA A 126 10.21 -10.26 34.50
N ARG A 127 10.91 -9.39 35.24
CA ARG A 127 10.57 -9.04 36.64
C ARG A 127 9.22 -8.34 36.74
N LEU A 128 8.98 -7.31 35.92
CA LEU A 128 7.72 -6.57 35.92
C LEU A 128 6.54 -7.48 35.56
N GLN A 129 6.71 -8.39 34.60
CA GLN A 129 5.65 -9.36 34.27
C GLN A 129 5.36 -10.32 35.42
N GLN A 130 6.39 -10.74 36.16
CA GLN A 130 6.22 -11.58 37.35
C GLN A 130 5.43 -10.83 38.44
N LEU A 131 5.85 -9.60 38.76
CA LEU A 131 5.19 -8.75 39.77
C LEU A 131 3.73 -8.45 39.38
N ASP A 132 3.46 -8.15 38.11
CA ASP A 132 2.11 -7.90 37.60
C ASP A 132 1.19 -9.12 37.77
N ASN A 133 1.73 -10.32 37.55
CA ASN A 133 0.99 -11.57 37.78
C ASN A 133 0.71 -11.83 39.27
N GLU A 134 1.65 -11.47 40.16
CA GLU A 134 1.50 -11.62 41.61
C GLU A 134 0.48 -10.61 42.17
N ILE A 135 0.49 -9.36 41.67
CA ILE A 135 -0.54 -8.36 41.98
C ILE A 135 -1.92 -8.84 41.53
N GLY A 136 -2.02 -9.39 40.31
CA GLY A 136 -3.26 -9.97 39.81
C GLY A 136 -3.81 -11.09 40.71
N GLN A 137 -2.93 -11.96 41.24
CA GLN A 137 -3.33 -13.01 42.18
C GLN A 137 -3.82 -12.44 43.52
N ALA A 138 -3.12 -11.42 44.05
CA ALA A 138 -3.53 -10.76 45.29
C ALA A 138 -4.90 -10.06 45.14
N LEU A 139 -5.13 -9.36 44.03
CA LEU A 139 -6.42 -8.71 43.73
C LEU A 139 -7.58 -9.71 43.55
N GLU A 140 -7.33 -10.90 43.00
CA GLU A 140 -8.36 -11.94 42.94
C GLU A 140 -8.70 -12.51 44.33
N LEU A 141 -7.73 -12.64 45.23
CA LEU A 141 -7.97 -13.09 46.60
C LEU A 141 -8.81 -12.06 47.39
N GLU A 142 -8.60 -10.76 47.16
CA GLU A 142 -9.33 -9.67 47.81
C GLU A 142 -10.86 -9.72 47.58
N LYS A 143 -11.28 -10.33 46.47
CA LYS A 143 -12.69 -10.49 46.08
C LYS A 143 -13.45 -11.50 46.95
N ASP A 144 -12.77 -12.31 47.77
CA ASP A 144 -13.45 -13.24 48.68
C ASP A 144 -14.17 -12.47 49.81
N ALA A 145 -15.50 -12.57 49.82
CA ALA A 145 -16.36 -11.92 50.81
C ALA A 145 -16.15 -12.44 52.25
N ARG A 146 -15.39 -13.53 52.44
CA ARG A 146 -15.12 -14.15 53.75
C ARG A 146 -13.88 -13.60 54.45
N LEU A 147 -13.06 -12.77 53.78
CA LEU A 147 -11.87 -12.17 54.37
C LEU A 147 -12.21 -11.24 55.53
N THR A 148 -11.51 -11.41 56.64
CA THR A 148 -11.54 -10.50 57.80
C THR A 148 -10.84 -9.17 57.47
N ALA A 149 -11.09 -8.15 58.29
CA ALA A 149 -10.43 -6.85 58.12
C ALA A 149 -8.91 -6.92 58.27
N ALA A 150 -8.40 -7.85 59.10
CA ALA A 150 -6.96 -8.06 59.25
C ALA A 150 -6.35 -8.69 58.00
N GLU A 151 -6.98 -9.72 57.43
CA GLU A 151 -6.50 -10.38 56.21
C GLU A 151 -6.56 -9.45 54.99
N ARG A 152 -7.59 -8.59 54.88
CA ARG A 152 -7.64 -7.54 53.85
C ARG A 152 -6.47 -6.57 53.98
N SER A 153 -6.18 -6.12 55.21
CA SER A 153 -5.04 -5.23 55.46
C SER A 153 -3.69 -5.88 55.16
N GLU A 154 -3.56 -7.19 55.33
CA GLU A 154 -2.36 -7.94 54.95
C GLU A 154 -2.20 -8.06 53.42
N LEU A 155 -3.31 -8.27 52.69
CA LEU A 155 -3.31 -8.25 51.22
C LEU A 155 -2.96 -6.88 50.65
N ASP A 156 -3.53 -5.81 51.20
CA ASP A 156 -3.23 -4.43 50.78
C ASP A 156 -1.74 -4.10 50.99
N ALA A 157 -1.17 -4.55 52.12
CA ALA A 157 0.25 -4.40 52.41
C ALA A 157 1.14 -5.20 51.44
N LEU A 158 0.70 -6.39 51.03
CA LEU A 158 1.38 -7.21 50.02
C LEU A 158 1.37 -6.52 48.65
N ILE A 159 0.21 -6.05 48.19
CA ILE A 159 0.09 -5.32 46.90
C ILE A 159 1.01 -4.09 46.91
N SER A 160 0.98 -3.30 47.98
CA SER A 160 1.85 -2.13 48.13
C SER A 160 3.34 -2.49 48.08
N THR A 161 3.73 -3.65 48.62
CA THR A 161 5.12 -4.14 48.56
C THR A 161 5.51 -4.53 47.13
N LEU A 162 4.64 -5.24 46.42
CA LEU A 162 4.88 -5.64 45.02
C LEU A 162 4.97 -4.43 44.07
N GLU A 163 4.15 -3.40 44.29
CA GLU A 163 4.23 -2.13 43.56
C GLU A 163 5.56 -1.41 43.85
N GLN A 164 5.99 -1.39 45.11
CA GLN A 164 7.28 -0.80 45.48
C GLN A 164 8.47 -1.57 44.87
N ASP A 165 8.42 -2.90 44.86
CA ASP A 165 9.45 -3.74 44.22
C ASP A 165 9.54 -3.45 42.72
N ALA A 166 8.41 -3.22 42.03
CA ALA A 166 8.39 -2.84 40.62
C ALA A 166 9.05 -1.48 40.37
N ILE A 167 8.83 -0.51 41.26
CA ILE A 167 9.48 0.81 41.22
C ILE A 167 10.98 0.68 41.46
N ASP A 168 11.39 -0.11 42.46
CA ASP A 168 12.78 -0.28 42.86
C ASP A 168 13.59 -1.03 41.79
N ASP A 169 13.01 -2.07 41.18
CA ASP A 169 13.59 -2.77 40.03
C ASP A 169 13.77 -1.81 38.84
N THR A 170 12.77 -0.96 38.56
CA THR A 170 12.85 0.03 37.48
C THR A 170 13.94 1.08 37.76
N LYS A 171 14.05 1.59 39.00
CA LYS A 171 15.14 2.51 39.42
C LYS A 171 16.52 1.88 39.28
N SER A 172 16.65 0.63 39.72
CA SER A 172 17.90 -0.13 39.65
C SER A 172 18.34 -0.31 38.21
N THR A 173 17.43 -0.73 37.32
CA THR A 173 17.72 -0.87 35.90
C THR A 173 18.03 0.46 35.24
N LEU A 174 17.32 1.55 35.58
CA LEU A 174 17.62 2.89 35.09
C LEU A 174 19.07 3.28 35.40
N GLY A 175 19.51 3.16 36.66
CA GLY A 175 20.88 3.49 37.06
C GLY A 175 21.93 2.61 36.36
N GLN A 176 21.62 1.34 36.10
CA GLN A 176 22.52 0.46 35.33
C GLN A 176 22.63 0.88 33.86
N LEU A 177 21.51 1.25 33.23
CA LEU A 177 21.50 1.72 31.84
C LEU A 177 22.20 3.07 31.69
N GLU A 178 22.03 3.99 32.65
CA GLU A 178 22.79 5.23 32.71
C GLU A 178 24.29 4.96 32.81
N SER A 179 24.70 4.02 33.67
CA SER A 179 26.11 3.61 33.81
C SER A 179 26.69 3.04 32.50
N ILE A 180 25.95 2.16 31.82
CA ILE A 180 26.34 1.58 30.52
C ILE A 180 26.49 2.69 29.47
N ARG A 181 25.50 3.58 29.37
CA ARG A 181 25.52 4.69 28.40
C ARG A 181 26.67 5.64 28.67
N ASN A 182 26.87 6.05 29.92
CA ASN A 182 27.96 6.95 30.29
C ASN A 182 29.32 6.30 30.03
N GLY A 183 29.47 5.00 30.33
CA GLY A 183 30.68 4.24 30.02
C GLY A 183 31.01 4.19 28.53
N TYR A 184 30.00 4.00 27.67
CA TYR A 184 30.17 4.07 26.22
C TYR A 184 30.51 5.49 25.75
N SER A 185 29.81 6.50 26.27
CA SER A 185 30.01 7.91 25.87
C SER A 185 31.42 8.38 26.22
N ASP A 186 31.90 8.06 27.43
CA ASP A 186 33.27 8.29 27.89
C ASP A 186 34.31 7.63 26.98
N TYR A 187 34.03 6.39 26.54
CA TYR A 187 34.90 5.66 25.63
C TYR A 187 34.95 6.32 24.26
N LEU A 188 33.78 6.65 23.72
CA LEU A 188 33.63 7.31 22.43
C LEU A 188 34.38 8.64 22.40
N GLU A 189 34.20 9.52 23.40
CA GLU A 189 34.87 10.83 23.45
C GLU A 189 36.40 10.70 23.42
N ARG A 190 36.96 9.72 24.15
CA ARG A 190 38.40 9.41 24.13
C ARG A 190 38.84 8.93 22.75
N SER A 191 38.09 8.01 22.14
CA SER A 191 38.39 7.47 20.81
C SER A 191 38.27 8.53 19.70
N LEU A 192 37.28 9.43 19.77
CA LEU A 192 37.17 10.57 18.86
C LEU A 192 38.37 11.52 18.97
N THR A 193 38.91 11.70 20.16
CA THR A 193 40.12 12.50 20.38
C THR A 193 41.36 11.84 19.77
N THR A 194 41.48 10.51 19.89
CA THR A 194 42.52 9.73 19.22
C THR A 194 42.40 9.82 17.70
N LEU A 195 41.20 9.64 17.14
CA LEU A 195 40.93 9.73 15.71
C LEU A 195 41.31 11.10 15.12
N ARG A 196 40.99 12.21 15.82
CA ARG A 196 41.44 13.56 15.42
C ARG A 196 42.96 13.68 15.42
N THR A 197 43.63 13.08 16.41
CA THR A 197 45.09 13.08 16.52
C THR A 197 45.73 12.30 15.37
N ASP A 198 45.07 11.24 14.92
CA ASP A 198 45.50 10.41 13.78
C ASP A 198 45.08 10.97 12.41
N GLY A 199 44.42 12.14 12.39
CA GLY A 199 44.09 12.90 11.16
C GLY A 199 42.76 12.55 10.51
N TYR A 200 41.89 11.80 11.20
CA TYR A 200 40.54 11.46 10.77
C TYR A 200 39.53 12.48 11.29
N ASP A 201 38.53 12.83 10.46
CA ASP A 201 37.42 13.71 10.86
C ASP A 201 36.27 12.88 11.48
N PRO A 202 36.00 13.03 12.79
CA PRO A 202 34.92 12.32 13.48
C PRO A 202 33.51 12.61 12.97
N ALA A 203 33.29 13.68 12.22
CA ALA A 203 31.95 14.04 11.73
C ALA A 203 31.28 12.91 10.93
N ALA A 204 32.08 12.06 10.28
CA ALA A 204 31.61 10.91 9.50
C ALA A 204 30.96 9.80 10.34
N ILE A 205 31.13 9.77 11.67
CA ILE A 205 30.53 8.75 12.55
C ILE A 205 29.46 9.30 13.51
N GLN A 206 29.22 10.63 13.55
CA GLN A 206 28.18 11.27 14.37
C GLN A 206 26.73 10.89 14.00
N GLY A 207 26.51 10.35 12.80
CA GLY A 207 25.20 9.81 12.39
C GLY A 207 25.07 8.30 12.60
N LEU A 208 26.15 7.65 13.06
CA LEU A 208 26.27 6.21 13.20
C LEU A 208 26.43 5.77 14.66
N ASP A 209 26.76 6.69 15.57
CA ASP A 209 26.85 6.46 16.99
C ASP A 209 25.49 6.60 17.71
N ALA A 210 25.47 6.25 18.99
CA ALA A 210 24.29 6.43 19.84
C ALA A 210 24.20 7.91 20.30
N PRO A 211 23.02 8.56 20.20
CA PRO A 211 22.87 9.97 20.60
C PRO A 211 23.20 10.22 22.09
N GLU A 212 23.85 11.37 22.38
CA GLU A 212 24.37 11.76 23.70
C GLU A 212 23.30 11.95 24.80
N SER A 213 22.03 11.98 24.43
CA SER A 213 20.91 12.04 25.37
C SER A 213 19.76 11.18 24.84
N PRO A 214 18.91 10.60 25.71
CA PRO A 214 17.62 10.08 25.27
C PRO A 214 16.94 11.22 24.52
N LEU A 215 16.46 10.93 23.31
CA LEU A 215 15.59 11.88 22.62
C LEU A 215 14.52 12.28 23.66
N LYS A 216 14.38 13.60 23.91
CA LYS A 216 13.19 14.09 24.61
C LYS A 216 12.01 13.38 23.91
N PRO A 217 10.95 12.95 24.62
CA PRO A 217 9.76 12.47 23.96
C PRO A 217 9.36 13.57 22.97
N GLU A 218 9.67 13.35 21.70
CA GLU A 218 9.34 14.30 20.65
C GLU A 218 7.82 14.36 20.70
N GLU A 219 7.29 15.59 20.72
CA GLU A 219 5.85 15.78 20.77
C GLU A 219 5.19 14.86 19.74
N PRO A 220 4.17 14.08 20.13
CA PRO A 220 3.52 13.16 19.21
C PRO A 220 3.10 13.92 17.96
N ILE A 221 3.59 13.50 16.79
CA ILE A 221 3.14 14.08 15.52
C ILE A 221 1.66 13.76 15.40
N GLN A 222 0.82 14.78 15.55
CA GLN A 222 -0.62 14.60 15.47
C GLN A 222 -1.02 14.37 14.02
N ILE A 223 -1.52 13.16 13.74
CA ILE A 223 -2.12 12.82 12.46
C ILE A 223 -3.46 13.59 12.37
N PRO A 224 -3.76 14.21 11.21
CA PRO A 224 -5.04 14.89 11.02
C PRO A 224 -6.22 13.97 11.33
N PRO A 225 -7.27 14.47 12.02
CA PRO A 225 -8.41 13.65 12.38
C PRO A 225 -9.17 13.15 11.15
N SER A 226 -9.90 12.04 11.31
CA SER A 226 -10.79 11.52 10.28
C SER A 226 -11.76 12.61 9.79
N GLY A 227 -11.90 12.75 8.47
CA GLY A 227 -12.74 13.77 7.84
C GLY A 227 -12.02 15.07 7.49
N THR A 228 -10.72 15.20 7.82
CA THR A 228 -9.89 16.27 7.23
C THR A 228 -9.84 16.12 5.71
N SER A 229 -9.88 17.24 4.98
CA SER A 229 -9.80 17.23 3.51
C SER A 229 -8.47 16.64 3.03
N ALA A 230 -8.46 15.97 1.87
CA ALA A 230 -7.24 15.39 1.33
C ALA A 230 -6.18 16.47 1.04
N GLU A 231 -6.61 17.67 0.65
CA GLU A 231 -5.74 18.82 0.41
C GLU A 231 -5.05 19.30 1.69
N ASP A 232 -5.77 19.34 2.82
CA ASP A 232 -5.19 19.77 4.10
C ASP A 232 -4.30 18.67 4.71
N VAL A 233 -4.66 17.40 4.52
CA VAL A 233 -3.74 16.28 4.82
C VAL A 233 -2.48 16.39 3.97
N HIS A 234 -2.60 16.70 2.67
CA HIS A 234 -1.44 16.82 1.80
C HIS A 234 -0.51 17.97 2.22
N LYS A 235 -1.08 19.13 2.59
CA LYS A 235 -0.31 20.24 3.18
C LYS A 235 0.37 19.83 4.48
N TRP A 236 -0.32 19.10 5.36
CA TRP A 236 0.29 18.57 6.58
C TRP A 236 1.44 17.62 6.26
N TRP A 237 1.23 16.62 5.41
CA TRP A 237 2.26 15.64 5.02
C TRP A 237 3.49 16.32 4.40
N THR A 238 3.27 17.28 3.51
CA THR A 238 4.34 18.04 2.84
C THR A 238 5.08 18.99 3.79
N SER A 239 4.45 19.42 4.89
CA SER A 239 5.10 20.22 5.93
C SER A 239 6.06 19.44 6.83
N LEU A 240 5.88 18.11 6.93
CA LEU A 240 6.74 17.24 7.74
C LEU A 240 8.14 17.10 7.13
N THR A 241 9.14 16.97 7.99
CA THR A 241 10.50 16.56 7.62
C THR A 241 10.53 15.10 7.14
N PRO A 242 11.56 14.70 6.35
CA PRO A 242 11.74 13.31 5.95
C PRO A 242 11.79 12.35 7.16
N GLU A 243 12.41 12.76 8.26
CA GLU A 243 12.55 11.97 9.49
C GLU A 243 11.18 11.77 10.17
N GLU A 244 10.38 12.83 10.27
CA GLU A 244 9.01 12.75 10.82
C GLU A 244 8.10 11.85 9.97
N ARG A 245 8.20 11.92 8.63
CA ARG A 245 7.46 11.01 7.74
C ARG A 245 7.89 9.57 7.94
N GLN A 246 9.18 9.30 7.99
CA GLN A 246 9.69 7.94 8.20
C GLN A 246 9.27 7.39 9.57
N ARG A 247 9.25 8.25 10.59
CA ARG A 247 8.76 7.90 11.91
C ARG A 247 7.27 7.54 11.90
N LEU A 248 6.43 8.32 11.23
CA LEU A 248 5.01 8.00 11.07
C LEU A 248 4.78 6.68 10.33
N LEU A 249 5.57 6.40 9.28
CA LEU A 249 5.51 5.13 8.55
C LEU A 249 5.92 3.94 9.42
N ALA A 250 6.86 4.13 10.36
CA ALA A 250 7.31 3.08 11.26
C ALA A 250 6.38 2.87 12.47
N GLU A 251 5.90 3.95 13.08
CA GLU A 251 5.15 3.92 14.34
C GLU A 251 3.63 3.83 14.15
N GLN A 252 3.09 4.41 13.06
CA GLN A 252 1.65 4.52 12.82
C GLN A 252 1.23 4.12 11.37
N PRO A 253 1.74 3.00 10.81
CA PRO A 253 1.48 2.64 9.41
C PRO A 253 0.00 2.41 9.10
N GLU A 254 -0.79 1.84 10.02
CA GLU A 254 -2.24 1.62 9.81
C GLU A 254 -3.01 2.94 9.59
N GLN A 255 -2.56 4.03 10.24
CA GLN A 255 -3.20 5.34 10.10
C GLN A 255 -2.76 6.05 8.81
N ILE A 256 -1.48 5.92 8.42
CA ILE A 256 -0.95 6.59 7.22
C ILE A 256 -1.37 5.90 5.93
N GLY A 257 -1.38 4.57 5.91
CA GLY A 257 -1.61 3.78 4.69
C GLY A 257 -2.97 4.00 4.02
N ASN A 258 -3.97 4.43 4.80
CA ASN A 258 -5.32 4.73 4.32
C ASN A 258 -5.67 6.23 4.36
N LEU A 259 -4.71 7.11 4.59
CA LEU A 259 -4.96 8.54 4.75
C LEU A 259 -4.92 9.27 3.39
N ASN A 260 -6.11 9.65 2.90
CA ASN A 260 -6.24 10.42 1.66
C ASN A 260 -5.54 11.78 1.79
N GLY A 261 -4.69 12.13 0.81
CA GLY A 261 -3.78 13.28 0.87
C GLY A 261 -2.30 12.90 1.11
N VAL A 262 -2.02 11.66 1.51
CA VAL A 262 -0.66 11.12 1.54
C VAL A 262 -0.30 10.50 0.18
N PRO A 263 0.88 10.82 -0.41
CA PRO A 263 1.33 10.24 -1.67
C PRO A 263 1.32 8.71 -1.69
N VAL A 264 1.04 8.11 -2.85
CA VAL A 264 0.84 6.66 -3.03
C VAL A 264 2.07 5.84 -2.62
N SER A 265 3.27 6.37 -2.80
CA SER A 265 4.51 5.70 -2.38
C SER A 265 4.55 5.50 -0.86
N ALA A 266 4.30 6.56 -0.09
CA ALA A 266 4.24 6.49 1.36
C ALA A 266 3.05 5.65 1.87
N ARG A 267 1.89 5.72 1.21
CA ARG A 267 0.75 4.85 1.51
C ARG A 267 1.11 3.38 1.31
N SER A 268 1.78 3.07 0.20
CA SER A 268 2.23 1.73 -0.14
C SER A 268 3.22 1.19 0.89
N ASP A 269 4.23 1.97 1.28
CA ASP A 269 5.21 1.57 2.29
C ASP A 269 4.53 1.25 3.62
N ALA A 270 3.60 2.10 4.07
CA ALA A 270 2.81 1.88 5.28
C ALA A 270 1.94 0.62 5.18
N ASN A 271 1.15 0.47 4.11
CA ASN A 271 0.25 -0.66 3.93
C ASN A 271 1.02 -1.98 3.79
N ILE A 272 2.15 -1.99 3.07
CA ILE A 272 3.02 -3.16 2.93
C ILE A 272 3.60 -3.55 4.30
N ALA A 273 3.97 -2.59 5.15
CA ALA A 273 4.43 -2.88 6.50
C ALA A 273 3.34 -3.57 7.34
N VAL A 274 2.10 -3.09 7.31
CA VAL A 274 0.96 -3.73 8.02
C VAL A 274 0.70 -5.13 7.46
N MET A 275 0.58 -5.29 6.15
CA MET A 275 0.36 -6.58 5.49
C MET A 275 1.48 -7.59 5.82
N THR A 276 2.73 -7.13 5.83
CA THR A 276 3.89 -7.98 6.16
C THR A 276 3.86 -8.42 7.62
N GLN A 277 3.44 -7.55 8.54
CA GLN A 277 3.25 -7.91 9.95
C GLN A 277 2.15 -8.96 10.12
N ASP A 278 1.01 -8.81 9.42
CA ASP A 278 -0.09 -9.78 9.43
C ASP A 278 0.37 -11.17 8.93
N LEU A 279 1.17 -11.22 7.85
CA LEU A 279 1.76 -12.46 7.32
C LEU A 279 2.77 -13.09 8.29
N THR A 280 3.69 -12.27 8.81
CA THR A 280 4.82 -12.73 9.62
C THR A 280 4.36 -13.27 10.96
N ARG A 281 3.33 -12.66 11.58
CA ARG A 281 2.77 -13.12 12.86
C ARG A 281 2.40 -14.61 12.84
N LEU A 282 1.72 -15.07 11.78
CA LEU A 282 1.33 -16.47 11.67
C LEU A 282 2.52 -17.36 11.27
N ARG A 283 3.35 -16.91 10.31
CA ARG A 283 4.52 -17.66 9.83
C ARG A 283 5.53 -17.91 10.96
N ASP A 284 5.79 -16.93 11.82
CA ASP A 284 6.66 -17.08 12.99
C ASP A 284 6.11 -18.07 14.02
N ILE A 285 4.79 -18.15 14.16
CA ILE A 285 4.16 -19.16 15.01
C ILE A 285 4.34 -20.54 14.38
N ALA A 286 4.04 -20.68 13.08
CA ALA A 286 4.24 -21.94 12.36
C ALA A 286 5.69 -22.45 12.50
N SER A 287 6.67 -21.57 12.28
CA SER A 287 8.10 -21.88 12.45
C SER A 287 8.48 -22.25 13.88
N ARG A 288 7.98 -21.54 14.91
CA ARG A 288 8.25 -21.85 16.33
C ARG A 288 7.74 -23.24 16.74
N TYR A 289 6.62 -23.68 16.16
CA TYR A 289 6.04 -25.00 16.45
C TYR A 289 6.47 -26.09 15.47
N GLY A 290 7.25 -25.75 14.42
CA GLY A 290 7.71 -26.69 13.40
C GLY A 290 6.57 -27.27 12.56
N VAL A 291 5.50 -26.50 12.33
CA VAL A 291 4.31 -26.90 11.57
C VAL A 291 4.12 -26.00 10.34
N SER A 292 3.22 -26.39 9.42
CA SER A 292 2.88 -25.53 8.28
C SER A 292 1.99 -24.35 8.69
N ALA A 293 1.95 -23.31 7.86
CA ALA A 293 0.98 -22.22 8.04
C ALA A 293 -0.47 -22.73 8.00
N ASP A 294 -0.76 -23.71 7.12
CA ASP A 294 -2.08 -24.32 7.00
C ASP A 294 -2.49 -25.07 8.27
N ASP A 295 -1.56 -25.74 8.96
CA ASP A 295 -1.83 -26.38 10.25
C ASP A 295 -2.24 -25.36 11.32
N VAL A 296 -1.60 -24.19 11.32
CA VAL A 296 -1.91 -23.08 12.24
C VAL A 296 -3.27 -22.48 11.90
N VAL A 297 -3.55 -22.23 10.62
CA VAL A 297 -4.84 -21.73 10.13
C VAL A 297 -5.97 -22.71 10.44
N GLY A 298 -5.71 -24.02 10.35
CA GLY A 298 -6.69 -25.06 10.65
C GLY A 298 -7.00 -25.21 12.14
N ASN A 299 -6.07 -24.84 13.03
CA ASN A 299 -6.22 -24.97 14.48
C ASN A 299 -5.68 -23.75 15.26
N PRO A 300 -6.19 -22.53 15.03
CA PRO A 300 -5.56 -21.29 15.51
C PRO A 300 -5.49 -21.20 17.05
N ALA A 301 -6.55 -21.64 17.74
CA ALA A 301 -6.61 -21.61 19.20
C ALA A 301 -5.52 -22.48 19.86
N LYS A 302 -5.10 -23.58 19.21
CA LYS A 302 -4.01 -24.44 19.69
C LYS A 302 -2.68 -23.69 19.76
N TYR A 303 -2.50 -22.69 18.91
CA TYR A 303 -1.27 -21.90 18.78
C TYR A 303 -1.42 -20.47 19.31
N GLY A 304 -2.48 -20.20 20.09
CA GLY A 304 -2.71 -18.89 20.72
C GLY A 304 -3.17 -17.79 19.76
N LEU A 305 -3.69 -18.14 18.59
CA LEU A 305 -4.25 -17.17 17.63
C LEU A 305 -5.77 -17.09 17.71
N SER A 306 -6.28 -15.88 17.50
CA SER A 306 -7.71 -15.59 17.41
C SER A 306 -8.25 -15.79 15.99
N ALA A 307 -9.57 -15.82 15.83
CA ALA A 307 -10.21 -15.79 14.51
C ALA A 307 -9.85 -14.51 13.72
N THR A 308 -9.70 -13.38 14.42
CA THR A 308 -9.27 -12.10 13.84
C THR A 308 -7.86 -12.20 13.25
N ASP A 309 -6.94 -12.88 13.92
CA ASP A 309 -5.57 -13.08 13.42
C ASP A 309 -5.56 -13.91 12.13
N ILE A 310 -6.46 -14.89 12.02
CA ILE A 310 -6.61 -15.70 10.81
C ILE A 310 -7.23 -14.90 9.67
N THR A 311 -8.22 -14.04 9.95
CA THR A 311 -8.78 -13.12 8.96
C THR A 311 -7.71 -12.17 8.43
N ARG A 312 -6.90 -11.57 9.32
CA ARG A 312 -5.76 -10.73 8.96
C ARG A 312 -4.77 -11.46 8.05
N TYR A 313 -4.32 -12.64 8.46
CA TYR A 313 -3.41 -13.45 7.67
C TYR A 313 -3.97 -13.78 6.27
N ARG A 314 -5.23 -14.23 6.17
CA ARG A 314 -5.83 -14.61 4.90
C ARG A 314 -5.94 -13.42 3.94
N ASN A 315 -6.41 -12.28 4.42
CA ASN A 315 -6.52 -11.10 3.57
C ASN A 315 -5.14 -10.54 3.20
N ALA A 316 -4.17 -10.58 4.12
CA ALA A 316 -2.78 -10.23 3.80
C ALA A 316 -2.19 -11.12 2.70
N ASP A 317 -2.48 -12.43 2.74
CA ASP A 317 -2.02 -13.39 1.75
C ASP A 317 -2.68 -13.16 0.38
N GLN A 318 -4.00 -12.90 0.34
CA GLN A 318 -4.71 -12.53 -0.89
C GLN A 318 -4.20 -11.21 -1.49
N THR A 319 -3.97 -10.20 -0.65
CA THR A 319 -3.39 -8.92 -1.10
C THR A 319 -1.95 -9.10 -1.61
N LYS A 320 -1.13 -9.92 -0.95
CA LYS A 320 0.23 -10.22 -1.40
C LYS A 320 0.24 -10.94 -2.74
N GLN A 321 -0.66 -11.91 -2.94
CA GLN A 321 -0.83 -12.58 -4.23
C GLN A 321 -1.24 -11.60 -5.33
N GLY A 322 -2.15 -10.65 -5.04
CA GLY A 322 -2.47 -9.54 -5.95
C GLY A 322 -1.28 -8.69 -6.33
N LEU A 323 -0.48 -8.25 -5.35
CA LEU A 323 0.73 -7.46 -5.63
C LEU A 323 1.72 -8.23 -6.51
N ASP A 324 1.96 -9.52 -6.20
CA ASP A 324 2.87 -10.36 -6.96
C ASP A 324 2.37 -10.63 -8.38
N HIS A 325 1.04 -10.76 -8.55
CA HIS A 325 0.40 -10.91 -9.84
C HIS A 325 0.59 -9.66 -10.71
N ASP A 326 0.33 -8.48 -10.16
CA ASP A 326 0.36 -7.21 -10.90
C ASP A 326 1.77 -6.73 -11.26
N VAL A 327 2.81 -7.18 -10.52
CA VAL A 327 4.23 -6.98 -10.90
C VAL A 327 4.52 -7.55 -12.29
N GLY A 328 3.76 -8.58 -12.70
CA GLY A 328 3.92 -9.26 -13.97
C GLY A 328 5.08 -10.27 -13.96
N ASN A 329 5.16 -11.06 -15.04
CA ASN A 329 6.11 -12.17 -15.16
C ASN A 329 7.45 -11.76 -15.81
N ASP A 330 7.56 -10.54 -16.35
CA ASP A 330 8.81 -10.03 -16.92
C ASP A 330 9.74 -9.52 -15.82
N SER A 331 10.69 -10.37 -15.41
CA SER A 331 11.68 -10.00 -14.39
C SER A 331 12.65 -8.91 -14.84
N LEU A 332 12.77 -8.61 -16.14
CA LEU A 332 13.62 -7.53 -16.67
C LEU A 332 12.91 -6.18 -16.60
N HIS A 333 11.59 -6.18 -16.75
CA HIS A 333 10.75 -4.99 -16.77
C HIS A 333 9.48 -5.18 -15.92
N PRO A 334 9.62 -5.33 -14.59
CA PRO A 334 8.47 -5.48 -13.71
C PRO A 334 7.61 -4.21 -13.72
N ASN A 335 6.30 -4.38 -13.64
CA ASN A 335 5.40 -3.26 -13.46
C ASN A 335 5.65 -2.61 -12.08
N PRO A 336 5.63 -1.26 -11.99
CA PRO A 336 5.65 -0.58 -10.71
C PRO A 336 4.29 -0.76 -10.02
N VAL A 337 4.24 -1.50 -8.91
CA VAL A 337 3.01 -1.72 -8.14
C VAL A 337 3.04 -1.05 -6.77
N TYR A 338 1.89 -0.56 -6.33
CA TYR A 338 1.73 0.11 -5.05
C TYR A 338 0.47 -0.37 -4.33
N LEU A 339 0.58 -0.62 -3.02
CA LEU A 339 -0.57 -0.95 -2.18
C LEU A 339 -1.27 0.34 -1.71
N PHE A 340 -2.20 0.83 -2.52
CA PHE A 340 -2.90 2.10 -2.30
C PHE A 340 -3.75 2.11 -1.02
N ALA A 341 -4.45 1.02 -0.73
CA ALA A 341 -5.27 0.88 0.48
C ALA A 341 -5.17 -0.54 1.02
N TYR A 342 -5.28 -0.69 2.35
CA TYR A 342 -5.30 -1.98 3.02
C TYR A 342 -6.00 -1.90 4.38
N ASP A 343 -7.10 -2.63 4.54
CA ASP A 343 -7.74 -2.91 5.82
C ASP A 343 -8.27 -4.36 5.80
N PRO A 344 -7.58 -5.30 6.45
CA PRO A 344 -7.93 -6.71 6.37
C PRO A 344 -9.17 -7.09 7.18
N LEU A 345 -9.70 -6.21 8.04
CA LEU A 345 -10.88 -6.49 8.85
C LEU A 345 -12.15 -5.84 8.32
N ALA A 346 -12.03 -4.97 7.31
CA ALA A 346 -13.15 -4.32 6.65
C ALA A 346 -14.23 -5.32 6.20
N PHE A 347 -15.48 -4.84 6.22
CA PHE A 347 -16.67 -5.56 5.72
C PHE A 347 -16.86 -6.95 6.34
N GLY A 348 -16.65 -7.04 7.67
CA GLY A 348 -16.80 -8.29 8.40
C GLY A 348 -15.71 -9.32 8.07
N GLY A 349 -14.52 -8.85 7.70
CA GLY A 349 -13.38 -9.70 7.34
C GLY A 349 -13.33 -10.13 5.87
N LYS A 350 -14.14 -9.53 4.99
CA LYS A 350 -13.94 -9.67 3.54
C LYS A 350 -12.71 -8.89 3.04
N GLY A 351 -12.28 -7.89 3.81
CA GLY A 351 -11.09 -7.08 3.55
C GLY A 351 -11.32 -5.97 2.53
N ARG A 352 -10.57 -4.88 2.70
CA ARG A 352 -10.40 -3.77 1.77
C ARG A 352 -8.95 -3.77 1.30
N ALA A 353 -8.73 -3.72 0.01
CA ALA A 353 -7.41 -3.48 -0.56
C ALA A 353 -7.53 -2.81 -1.92
N ALA A 354 -6.55 -2.00 -2.29
CA ALA A 354 -6.47 -1.46 -3.64
C ALA A 354 -5.02 -1.47 -4.10
N ILE A 355 -4.79 -1.96 -5.32
CA ILE A 355 -3.46 -2.06 -5.92
C ILE A 355 -3.40 -1.12 -7.11
N ALA A 356 -2.39 -0.26 -7.14
CA ALA A 356 -2.12 0.61 -8.27
C ALA A 356 -0.96 0.04 -9.09
N ILE A 357 -1.17 -0.10 -10.40
CA ILE A 357 -0.14 -0.39 -11.40
C ILE A 357 0.22 0.94 -12.06
N GLY A 358 1.49 1.34 -11.98
CA GLY A 358 1.88 2.73 -12.23
C GLY A 358 1.69 3.62 -10.99
N ASN A 359 2.38 4.75 -10.97
CA ASN A 359 2.27 5.71 -9.87
C ASN A 359 1.25 6.82 -10.21
N PRO A 360 0.03 6.81 -9.62
CA PRO A 360 -1.01 7.81 -9.89
C PRO A 360 -0.64 9.25 -9.52
N ASP A 361 0.34 9.47 -8.62
CA ASP A 361 0.80 10.81 -8.29
C ASP A 361 1.63 11.42 -9.43
N THR A 362 2.12 10.62 -10.38
CA THR A 362 3.01 11.09 -11.46
C THR A 362 2.49 10.76 -12.87
N ALA A 363 1.58 9.80 -13.00
CA ALA A 363 0.99 9.40 -14.27
C ALA A 363 0.09 10.51 -14.84
N LYS A 364 0.09 10.72 -16.15
CA LYS A 364 -0.75 11.75 -16.79
C LYS A 364 -2.24 11.46 -16.57
N SER A 365 -2.60 10.19 -16.64
CA SER A 365 -3.96 9.70 -16.46
C SER A 365 -3.99 8.62 -15.38
N THR A 366 -5.12 8.52 -14.67
CA THR A 366 -5.37 7.47 -13.69
C THR A 366 -6.74 6.85 -13.93
N ALA A 367 -6.76 5.54 -14.14
CA ALA A 367 -7.98 4.75 -14.20
C ALA A 367 -8.23 4.06 -12.86
N VAL A 368 -9.48 4.02 -12.40
CA VAL A 368 -9.88 3.30 -11.17
C VAL A 368 -10.95 2.28 -11.53
N ILE A 369 -10.64 0.99 -11.37
CA ILE A 369 -11.56 -0.12 -11.63
C ILE A 369 -12.31 -0.47 -10.35
N VAL A 370 -13.64 -0.48 -10.44
CA VAL A 370 -14.56 -0.81 -9.35
C VAL A 370 -15.34 -2.07 -9.75
N PRO A 371 -15.07 -3.21 -9.12
CA PRO A 371 -15.70 -4.48 -9.48
C PRO A 371 -17.10 -4.62 -8.93
N GLY A 372 -17.81 -5.66 -9.35
CA GLY A 372 -19.18 -5.95 -8.93
C GLY A 372 -19.34 -7.19 -8.05
N THR A 373 -20.53 -7.79 -8.15
CA THR A 373 -20.98 -8.98 -7.41
C THR A 373 -19.93 -10.10 -7.40
N SER A 374 -19.79 -10.78 -6.26
CA SER A 374 -18.84 -11.88 -5.98
C SER A 374 -17.40 -11.44 -5.71
N SER A 375 -17.09 -10.15 -5.78
CA SER A 375 -15.73 -9.65 -5.61
C SER A 375 -15.43 -9.33 -4.14
N SER A 376 -14.24 -9.72 -3.66
CA SER A 376 -13.70 -9.31 -2.36
C SER A 376 -12.21 -9.64 -2.27
N VAL A 377 -11.48 -9.02 -1.34
CA VAL A 377 -10.07 -9.40 -1.06
C VAL A 377 -10.01 -10.87 -0.63
N LYS A 378 -10.86 -11.25 0.33
CA LYS A 378 -10.98 -12.63 0.81
C LYS A 378 -11.28 -13.63 -0.32
N GLY A 379 -12.05 -13.21 -1.31
CA GLY A 379 -12.45 -14.02 -2.46
C GLY A 379 -11.42 -14.10 -3.58
N GLY A 380 -10.26 -13.43 -3.45
CA GLY A 380 -9.17 -13.52 -4.42
C GLY A 380 -9.33 -12.64 -5.66
N TRP A 381 -10.24 -11.67 -5.65
CA TRP A 381 -10.50 -10.81 -6.83
C TRP A 381 -9.25 -10.09 -7.38
N LEU A 382 -8.24 -9.85 -6.53
CA LEU A 382 -7.01 -9.15 -6.93
C LEU A 382 -6.05 -10.01 -7.78
N HIS A 383 -6.28 -11.31 -7.97
CA HIS A 383 -5.36 -12.16 -8.75
C HIS A 383 -5.99 -13.42 -9.38
N ASP A 384 -7.04 -14.00 -8.79
CA ASP A 384 -7.56 -15.32 -9.16
C ASP A 384 -8.35 -15.29 -10.48
N GLY A 385 -7.63 -15.25 -11.60
CA GLY A 385 -8.20 -15.19 -12.95
C GLY A 385 -8.65 -13.79 -13.38
N HIS A 386 -8.29 -12.76 -12.62
CA HIS A 386 -8.68 -11.36 -12.88
C HIS A 386 -7.49 -10.54 -13.36
N ASN A 387 -7.36 -10.39 -14.69
CA ASN A 387 -6.32 -9.57 -15.31
C ASN A 387 -6.82 -8.16 -15.68
N ASP A 388 -7.97 -7.72 -15.17
CA ASP A 388 -8.66 -6.50 -15.61
C ASP A 388 -7.76 -5.26 -15.56
N ALA A 389 -7.07 -5.06 -14.43
CA ALA A 389 -6.16 -3.93 -14.25
C ALA A 389 -4.90 -4.05 -15.10
N LEU A 390 -4.31 -5.25 -15.21
CA LEU A 390 -3.15 -5.52 -16.06
C LEU A 390 -3.45 -5.27 -17.54
N ASN A 391 -4.61 -5.74 -18.01
CA ASN A 391 -5.04 -5.60 -19.39
C ASN A 391 -5.31 -4.12 -19.72
N LEU A 392 -6.03 -3.41 -18.85
CA LEU A 392 -6.28 -1.98 -19.04
C LEU A 392 -4.98 -1.17 -18.96
N TYR A 393 -4.10 -1.46 -18.00
CA TYR A 393 -2.80 -0.80 -17.87
C TYR A 393 -1.95 -0.99 -19.13
N GLY A 394 -1.84 -2.23 -19.62
CA GLY A 394 -1.08 -2.55 -20.81
C GLY A 394 -1.62 -1.84 -22.06
N GLN A 395 -2.94 -1.88 -22.27
CA GLN A 395 -3.56 -1.27 -23.45
C GLN A 395 -3.59 0.25 -23.39
N ALA A 396 -3.85 0.87 -22.23
CA ALA A 396 -3.85 2.33 -22.10
C ALA A 396 -2.45 2.93 -22.29
N ASN A 397 -1.40 2.26 -21.78
CA ASN A 397 -0.02 2.70 -21.99
C ASN A 397 0.51 2.35 -23.40
N ALA A 398 -0.08 1.37 -24.08
CA ALA A 398 0.18 1.16 -25.50
C ALA A 398 -0.54 2.21 -26.37
N ALA A 399 -1.73 2.65 -25.99
CA ALA A 399 -2.50 3.70 -26.68
C ALA A 399 -1.79 5.06 -26.62
N ASP A 400 -1.24 5.45 -25.47
CA ASP A 400 -0.44 6.67 -25.32
C ASP A 400 0.89 6.42 -24.56
N PRO A 401 1.94 5.95 -25.27
CA PRO A 401 3.22 5.62 -24.64
C PRO A 401 3.98 6.84 -24.08
N LYS A 402 3.58 8.06 -24.44
CA LYS A 402 4.28 9.30 -24.02
C LYS A 402 3.64 9.91 -22.77
N ASN A 403 2.38 9.59 -22.51
CA ASN A 403 1.62 10.07 -21.36
C ASN A 403 1.13 8.87 -20.54
N PRO A 404 1.95 8.35 -19.61
CA PRO A 404 1.65 7.10 -18.96
C PRO A 404 0.36 7.16 -18.14
N THR A 405 -0.37 6.04 -18.13
CA THR A 405 -1.61 5.85 -17.37
C THR A 405 -1.36 4.90 -16.20
N ALA A 406 -1.72 5.31 -14.99
CA ALA A 406 -1.79 4.42 -13.83
C ALA A 406 -3.18 3.76 -13.76
N VAL A 407 -3.27 2.51 -13.30
CA VAL A 407 -4.54 1.80 -13.13
C VAL A 407 -4.64 1.27 -11.72
N ILE A 408 -5.74 1.57 -11.03
CA ILE A 408 -6.01 1.13 -9.66
C ILE A 408 -7.11 0.07 -9.66
N ALA A 409 -6.78 -1.16 -9.28
CA ALA A 409 -7.74 -2.20 -8.94
C ALA A 409 -8.30 -1.91 -7.53
N TRP A 410 -9.50 -1.35 -7.43
CA TRP A 410 -10.05 -0.84 -6.17
C TRP A 410 -11.07 -1.80 -5.55
N MET A 411 -10.65 -2.60 -4.56
CA MET A 411 -11.54 -3.42 -3.73
C MET A 411 -11.83 -2.73 -2.39
N GLY A 412 -12.66 -1.68 -2.44
CA GLY A 412 -12.89 -0.78 -1.31
C GLY A 412 -14.27 -0.80 -0.69
N TYR A 413 -15.14 -1.76 -1.02
CA TYR A 413 -16.52 -1.81 -0.52
C TYR A 413 -17.04 -3.26 -0.31
N ASP A 414 -18.17 -3.39 0.42
CA ASP A 414 -18.86 -4.67 0.62
C ASP A 414 -19.71 -5.02 -0.61
N ALA A 415 -19.09 -5.61 -1.65
CA ALA A 415 -19.84 -6.09 -2.81
C ALA A 415 -20.80 -7.25 -2.41
N PRO A 416 -21.92 -7.43 -3.12
CA PRO A 416 -22.80 -8.58 -2.94
C PRO A 416 -22.03 -9.90 -3.05
N ASN A 417 -22.38 -10.90 -2.25
CA ASN A 417 -21.60 -12.16 -2.17
C ASN A 417 -21.64 -12.98 -3.47
N ASP A 418 -22.81 -13.01 -4.11
CA ASP A 418 -23.11 -13.77 -5.31
C ASP A 418 -24.48 -13.32 -5.83
N PHE A 419 -24.92 -13.85 -6.97
CA PHE A 419 -26.20 -13.49 -7.60
C PHE A 419 -27.44 -13.98 -6.83
N THR A 420 -27.29 -14.83 -5.82
CA THR A 420 -28.39 -15.28 -4.94
C THR A 420 -28.53 -14.42 -3.68
N ASP A 421 -27.56 -13.54 -3.41
CA ASP A 421 -27.61 -12.57 -2.33
C ASP A 421 -28.75 -11.58 -2.55
N PRO A 422 -29.78 -11.52 -1.70
CA PRO A 422 -30.93 -10.63 -1.90
C PRO A 422 -30.53 -9.14 -1.89
N ARG A 423 -29.35 -8.80 -1.35
CA ARG A 423 -28.84 -7.43 -1.33
C ARG A 423 -28.49 -6.91 -2.72
N ILE A 424 -28.28 -7.78 -3.72
CA ILE A 424 -28.02 -7.40 -5.12
C ILE A 424 -29.17 -6.58 -5.72
N ALA A 425 -30.40 -6.78 -5.26
CA ALA A 425 -31.59 -6.06 -5.71
C ALA A 425 -31.82 -4.74 -4.96
N THR A 426 -30.87 -4.32 -4.11
CA THR A 426 -30.96 -3.07 -3.36
C THR A 426 -29.72 -2.22 -3.61
N PRO A 427 -29.82 -0.89 -3.68
CA PRO A 427 -28.67 -0.03 -3.92
C PRO A 427 -27.84 0.29 -2.65
N MET A 428 -28.17 -0.30 -1.49
CA MET A 428 -27.55 0.14 -0.22
C MET A 428 -26.05 -0.13 -0.13
N LEU A 429 -25.57 -1.24 -0.71
CA LEU A 429 -24.14 -1.53 -0.79
C LEU A 429 -23.44 -0.56 -1.76
N ALA A 430 -24.08 -0.25 -2.89
CA ALA A 430 -23.59 0.72 -3.86
C ALA A 430 -23.48 2.13 -3.26
N ARG A 431 -24.50 2.61 -2.54
CA ARG A 431 -24.46 3.93 -1.87
C ARG A 431 -23.34 4.03 -0.82
N THR A 432 -23.18 2.99 -0.02
CA THR A 432 -22.13 2.96 1.03
C THR A 432 -20.74 2.89 0.39
N GLY A 433 -20.57 2.03 -0.62
CA GLY A 433 -19.34 1.92 -1.39
C GLY A 433 -19.00 3.19 -2.16
N GLY A 434 -20.00 3.87 -2.72
CA GLY A 434 -19.85 5.09 -3.49
C GLY A 434 -19.32 6.25 -2.65
N ALA A 435 -19.73 6.36 -1.38
CA ALA A 435 -19.17 7.34 -0.46
C ALA A 435 -17.69 7.08 -0.15
N ALA A 436 -17.29 5.80 0.03
CA ALA A 436 -15.89 5.43 0.24
C ALA A 436 -15.04 5.65 -1.02
N LEU A 437 -15.57 5.29 -2.18
CA LEU A 437 -14.94 5.49 -3.48
C LEU A 437 -14.70 6.97 -3.75
N ALA A 438 -15.71 7.82 -3.52
CA ALA A 438 -15.57 9.27 -3.70
C ALA A 438 -14.45 9.85 -2.83
N GLN A 439 -14.31 9.42 -1.58
CA GLN A 439 -13.23 9.87 -0.70
C GLN A 439 -11.84 9.46 -1.23
N ASP A 440 -11.69 8.22 -1.68
CA ASP A 440 -10.42 7.70 -2.19
C ASP A 440 -10.02 8.34 -3.53
N VAL A 441 -10.97 8.45 -4.46
CA VAL A 441 -10.74 9.07 -5.78
C VAL A 441 -10.45 10.56 -5.63
N ASN A 442 -11.20 11.29 -4.80
CA ASN A 442 -10.92 12.70 -4.51
C ASN A 442 -9.53 12.87 -3.84
N GLY A 443 -9.04 11.86 -3.11
CA GLY A 443 -7.69 11.85 -2.56
C GLY A 443 -6.58 11.93 -3.62
N LEU A 444 -6.78 11.32 -4.79
CA LEU A 444 -5.83 11.37 -5.92
C LEU A 444 -5.60 12.80 -6.42
N TRP A 445 -6.63 13.65 -6.30
CA TRP A 445 -6.58 15.06 -6.68
C TRP A 445 -5.66 15.86 -5.75
N ALA A 446 -5.46 15.44 -4.51
CA ALA A 446 -4.63 16.20 -3.57
C ALA A 446 -3.13 15.94 -3.74
N THR A 447 -2.73 14.76 -4.20
CA THR A 447 -1.33 14.31 -4.22
C THR A 447 -0.66 14.36 -5.58
N HIS A 448 -1.44 14.48 -6.66
CA HIS A 448 -0.92 14.47 -8.02
C HIS A 448 0.06 15.61 -8.33
N LEU A 449 1.16 15.27 -9.00
CA LEU A 449 2.25 16.15 -9.40
C LEU A 449 2.15 16.50 -10.90
N GLY A 450 1.85 17.76 -11.19
CA GLY A 450 1.85 18.29 -12.56
C GLY A 450 0.49 18.85 -13.00
N ASP A 451 0.48 19.48 -14.18
CA ASP A 451 -0.72 20.07 -14.77
C ASP A 451 -1.44 19.07 -15.69
N GLY A 452 -2.77 19.04 -15.60
CA GLY A 452 -3.65 18.31 -16.53
C GLY A 452 -3.74 16.82 -16.27
N ARG A 453 -4.15 16.44 -15.06
CA ARG A 453 -4.49 15.07 -14.71
C ARG A 453 -5.86 14.67 -15.26
N HIS A 454 -5.96 13.45 -15.76
CA HIS A 454 -7.20 12.85 -16.22
C HIS A 454 -7.55 11.66 -15.33
N VAL A 455 -8.68 11.71 -14.63
CA VAL A 455 -9.17 10.58 -13.83
C VAL A 455 -10.39 9.97 -14.48
N THR A 456 -10.32 8.67 -14.74
CA THR A 456 -11.42 7.87 -15.31
C THR A 456 -11.81 6.80 -14.30
N VAL A 457 -13.09 6.74 -13.93
CA VAL A 457 -13.59 5.72 -12.97
C VAL A 457 -14.48 4.72 -13.71
N LEU A 458 -14.06 3.45 -13.71
CA LEU A 458 -14.70 2.36 -14.45
C LEU A 458 -15.40 1.43 -13.48
N GLY A 459 -16.72 1.34 -13.56
CA GLY A 459 -17.51 0.43 -12.76
C GLY A 459 -18.01 -0.75 -13.58
N HIS A 460 -17.81 -1.97 -13.08
CA HIS A 460 -18.29 -3.19 -13.71
C HIS A 460 -19.44 -3.81 -12.92
N SER A 461 -20.52 -4.22 -13.61
CA SER A 461 -21.67 -4.87 -12.98
C SER A 461 -22.23 -4.02 -11.83
N TYR A 462 -22.47 -4.56 -10.63
CA TYR A 462 -22.88 -3.79 -9.45
C TYR A 462 -21.91 -2.65 -9.07
N GLY A 463 -20.63 -2.75 -9.45
CA GLY A 463 -19.64 -1.68 -9.32
C GLY A 463 -19.99 -0.44 -10.13
N SER A 464 -20.68 -0.59 -11.28
CA SER A 464 -21.17 0.55 -12.07
C SER A 464 -22.23 1.38 -11.33
N THR A 465 -23.15 0.75 -10.59
CA THR A 465 -24.09 1.44 -9.69
C THR A 465 -23.34 2.16 -8.58
N THR A 466 -22.30 1.53 -8.03
CA THR A 466 -21.43 2.12 -6.99
C THR A 466 -20.71 3.37 -7.50
N VAL A 467 -20.21 3.36 -8.75
CA VAL A 467 -19.61 4.52 -9.41
C VAL A 467 -20.65 5.61 -9.65
N ALA A 468 -21.85 5.26 -10.14
CA ALA A 468 -22.93 6.22 -10.34
C ALA A 468 -23.32 6.93 -9.03
N ASP A 469 -23.44 6.19 -7.93
CA ASP A 469 -23.72 6.75 -6.60
C ASP A 469 -22.56 7.56 -6.04
N ALA A 470 -21.30 7.18 -6.32
CA ALA A 470 -20.13 7.96 -5.92
C ALA A 470 -20.16 9.38 -6.51
N PHE A 471 -20.57 9.51 -7.77
CA PHE A 471 -20.76 10.82 -8.39
C PHE A 471 -22.03 11.52 -7.88
N ALA A 472 -23.19 10.88 -8.01
CA ALA A 472 -24.49 11.53 -7.78
C ALA A 472 -24.77 11.84 -6.31
N LEU A 473 -24.22 11.06 -5.38
CA LEU A 473 -24.41 11.23 -3.93
C LEU A 473 -23.09 11.54 -3.21
N GLY A 474 -22.00 10.89 -3.61
CA GLY A 474 -20.70 10.99 -2.92
C GLY A 474 -19.91 12.25 -3.22
N GLY A 475 -20.26 13.03 -4.26
CA GLY A 475 -19.52 14.21 -4.68
C GLY A 475 -18.12 13.87 -5.21
N MET A 476 -17.99 12.75 -5.91
CA MET A 476 -16.74 12.34 -6.55
C MET A 476 -16.36 13.28 -7.69
N HIS A 477 -15.08 13.63 -7.75
CA HIS A 477 -14.45 14.44 -8.80
C HIS A 477 -13.64 13.53 -9.72
N ALA A 478 -14.02 13.47 -10.99
CA ALA A 478 -13.31 12.78 -12.05
C ALA A 478 -13.76 13.32 -13.41
N ASN A 479 -12.92 13.13 -14.43
CA ASN A 479 -13.20 13.62 -15.78
C ASN A 479 -14.21 12.70 -16.47
N ASP A 480 -14.00 11.39 -16.41
CA ASP A 480 -14.83 10.41 -17.09
C ASP A 480 -15.35 9.32 -16.14
N ALA A 481 -16.51 8.78 -16.50
CA ALA A 481 -17.07 7.58 -15.90
C ALA A 481 -17.32 6.53 -16.98
N VAL A 482 -16.94 5.28 -16.74
CA VAL A 482 -17.24 4.16 -17.64
C VAL A 482 -18.11 3.16 -16.90
N LEU A 483 -19.28 2.83 -17.45
CA LEU A 483 -20.22 1.88 -16.86
C LEU A 483 -20.30 0.64 -17.74
N LEU A 484 -19.91 -0.52 -17.19
CA LEU A 484 -19.83 -1.78 -17.93
C LEU A 484 -20.89 -2.77 -17.43
N GLY A 485 -21.69 -3.33 -18.33
CA GLY A 485 -22.75 -4.30 -17.99
C GLY A 485 -23.63 -3.82 -16.83
N CYS A 486 -24.10 -2.57 -16.91
CA CYS A 486 -24.66 -1.85 -15.76
C CYS A 486 -26.09 -2.30 -15.43
N PRO A 487 -26.37 -2.81 -14.21
CA PRO A 487 -27.73 -3.19 -13.80
C PRO A 487 -28.63 -2.00 -13.44
N GLY A 488 -28.12 -0.77 -13.57
CA GLY A 488 -28.82 0.47 -13.22
C GLY A 488 -27.97 1.46 -12.43
N THR A 489 -28.37 2.73 -12.48
CA THR A 489 -27.59 3.87 -11.95
C THR A 489 -28.19 4.55 -10.70
N ASP A 490 -29.15 3.88 -10.05
CA ASP A 490 -29.89 4.28 -8.84
C ASP A 490 -30.34 5.74 -8.83
N LEU A 491 -29.56 6.61 -8.18
CA LEU A 491 -29.88 8.03 -8.02
C LEU A 491 -29.53 8.86 -9.25
N ALA A 492 -28.58 8.41 -10.08
CA ALA A 492 -28.16 9.13 -11.27
C ALA A 492 -29.15 8.90 -12.41
N ARG A 493 -30.12 9.81 -12.58
CA ARG A 493 -31.17 9.68 -13.60
C ARG A 493 -30.71 10.01 -15.03
N SER A 494 -29.54 10.60 -15.18
CA SER A 494 -28.93 10.99 -16.46
C SER A 494 -27.42 11.17 -16.28
N ALA A 495 -26.69 11.25 -17.39
CA ALA A 495 -25.26 11.57 -17.39
C ALA A 495 -24.96 12.93 -16.70
N ALA A 496 -25.90 13.88 -16.73
CA ALA A 496 -25.74 15.16 -16.03
C ALA A 496 -25.69 15.03 -14.50
N SER A 497 -26.22 13.94 -13.93
CA SER A 497 -26.15 13.65 -12.49
C SER A 497 -24.74 13.31 -12.01
N PHE A 498 -23.81 13.03 -12.93
CA PHE A 498 -22.43 12.68 -12.57
C PHE A 498 -21.57 13.90 -12.24
N HIS A 499 -21.96 15.11 -12.68
CA HIS A 499 -21.25 16.35 -12.41
C HIS A 499 -19.74 16.28 -12.74
N LEU A 500 -19.40 15.63 -13.85
CA LEU A 500 -18.02 15.38 -14.29
C LEU A 500 -17.21 16.65 -14.53
N ASP A 501 -15.91 16.56 -14.28
CA ASP A 501 -14.94 17.64 -14.48
C ASP A 501 -14.45 17.68 -15.94
N GLY A 502 -15.36 17.98 -16.85
CA GLY A 502 -15.07 18.28 -18.27
C GLY A 502 -15.07 17.09 -19.24
N GLY A 503 -15.23 15.85 -18.76
CA GLY A 503 -15.37 14.66 -19.60
C GLY A 503 -16.82 14.18 -19.76
N ARG A 504 -17.02 12.88 -19.94
CA ARG A 504 -18.30 12.25 -20.31
C ARG A 504 -18.56 10.95 -19.54
N VAL A 505 -19.84 10.58 -19.49
CA VAL A 505 -20.25 9.24 -19.07
C VAL A 505 -20.23 8.35 -20.29
N TYR A 506 -19.43 7.30 -20.25
CA TYR A 506 -19.34 6.25 -21.26
C TYR A 506 -20.02 4.98 -20.77
N VAL A 507 -20.57 4.21 -21.70
CA VAL A 507 -21.21 2.93 -21.39
C VAL A 507 -20.81 1.86 -22.39
N GLY A 508 -20.32 0.74 -21.88
CA GLY A 508 -20.04 -0.48 -22.62
C GLY A 508 -21.00 -1.56 -22.14
N ASP A 509 -21.89 -2.00 -23.01
CA ASP A 509 -22.91 -2.98 -22.63
C ASP A 509 -23.16 -3.86 -23.85
N ALA A 510 -22.69 -5.11 -23.76
CA ALA A 510 -22.87 -6.09 -24.82
C ALA A 510 -24.36 -6.40 -24.94
N SER A 511 -24.88 -6.48 -26.16
CA SER A 511 -26.30 -6.73 -26.40
C SER A 511 -26.78 -8.07 -25.81
N THR A 512 -25.85 -9.00 -25.62
CA THR A 512 -26.05 -10.35 -25.06
C THR A 512 -25.79 -10.44 -23.55
N ASP A 513 -25.39 -9.36 -22.88
CA ASP A 513 -25.17 -9.30 -21.43
C ASP A 513 -26.52 -9.24 -20.67
N PRO A 514 -26.89 -10.27 -19.89
CA PRO A 514 -28.17 -10.29 -19.17
C PRO A 514 -28.29 -9.25 -18.05
N ILE A 515 -27.17 -8.72 -17.54
CA ILE A 515 -27.17 -7.80 -16.39
C ILE A 515 -27.44 -6.37 -16.85
N GLY A 516 -26.84 -5.94 -17.96
CA GLY A 516 -27.10 -4.62 -18.56
C GLY A 516 -28.58 -4.39 -18.88
N MET A 517 -29.30 -5.46 -19.24
CA MET A 517 -30.73 -5.43 -19.54
C MET A 517 -31.63 -5.13 -18.32
N LEU A 518 -31.11 -5.12 -17.09
CA LEU A 518 -31.90 -4.98 -15.88
C LEU A 518 -32.22 -3.52 -15.49
N GLY A 519 -31.44 -2.55 -15.97
CA GLY A 519 -31.47 -1.13 -15.54
C GLY A 519 -32.77 -0.34 -15.75
N GLN A 520 -33.87 -0.91 -16.23
CA GLN A 520 -35.14 -0.17 -16.37
C GLN A 520 -36.37 -1.00 -15.98
N LEU A 521 -36.20 -2.10 -15.23
CA LEU A 521 -37.30 -3.00 -14.87
C LEU A 521 -38.21 -2.49 -13.73
N ASP A 522 -38.13 -1.22 -13.34
CA ASP A 522 -38.98 -0.62 -12.32
C ASP A 522 -40.39 -0.26 -12.87
N GLY A 523 -41.44 -0.83 -12.25
CA GLY A 523 -42.78 -0.23 -12.23
C GLY A 523 -43.92 -0.90 -13.03
N LEU A 524 -43.66 -1.69 -14.09
CA LEU A 524 -44.71 -2.45 -14.83
C LEU A 524 -44.34 -3.92 -15.14
N SER A 525 -43.17 -4.38 -14.69
CA SER A 525 -42.57 -5.68 -15.02
C SER A 525 -43.37 -6.92 -14.56
N ASN A 526 -44.31 -6.76 -13.62
CA ASN A 526 -45.14 -7.86 -13.11
C ASN A 526 -46.11 -8.48 -14.14
N TYR A 527 -46.44 -7.80 -15.24
CA TYR A 527 -47.44 -8.29 -16.20
C TYR A 527 -46.83 -8.99 -17.43
N VAL A 528 -45.58 -8.65 -17.81
CA VAL A 528 -44.97 -9.09 -19.08
C VAL A 528 -43.92 -10.20 -18.87
N ASN A 529 -43.25 -10.25 -17.71
CA ASN A 529 -42.16 -11.20 -17.44
C ASN A 529 -42.62 -12.52 -16.79
N ARG A 530 -43.89 -12.90 -16.94
CA ARG A 530 -44.40 -14.16 -16.36
C ARG A 530 -43.76 -15.40 -16.99
N ASP A 531 -43.21 -15.28 -18.22
CA ASP A 531 -42.71 -16.42 -19.01
C ASP A 531 -41.32 -16.23 -19.67
N ASN A 532 -40.49 -15.23 -19.31
CA ASN A 532 -39.15 -15.10 -19.93
C ASN A 532 -38.01 -14.67 -18.96
N ILE A 533 -36.90 -15.41 -19.07
CA ILE A 533 -35.49 -15.28 -18.64
C ILE A 533 -35.17 -14.48 -17.36
N GLY A 534 -35.57 -13.21 -17.23
CA GLY A 534 -35.23 -12.38 -16.05
C GLY A 534 -35.93 -12.79 -14.75
N GLY A 535 -37.12 -13.41 -14.85
CA GLY A 535 -37.91 -13.82 -13.67
C GLY A 535 -37.44 -15.11 -12.98
N GLN A 536 -36.68 -15.97 -13.68
CA GLN A 536 -36.17 -17.23 -13.12
C GLN A 536 -34.77 -17.11 -12.52
N LEU A 537 -33.98 -16.10 -12.91
CA LEU A 537 -32.58 -15.97 -12.46
C LEU A 537 -32.42 -15.06 -11.23
N LEU A 538 -33.25 -14.02 -11.06
CA LEU A 538 -33.01 -12.99 -10.02
C LEU A 538 -34.25 -12.52 -9.22
N GLY A 539 -35.43 -13.12 -9.42
CA GLY A 539 -36.65 -12.69 -8.72
C GLY A 539 -37.18 -11.32 -9.20
N LEU A 540 -38.46 -11.06 -8.94
CA LEU A 540 -39.32 -10.10 -9.67
C LEU A 540 -39.04 -8.58 -9.44
N THR A 541 -37.85 -8.15 -9.02
CA THR A 541 -37.53 -6.74 -8.70
C THR A 541 -36.04 -6.37 -8.91
N ALA A 542 -35.42 -6.75 -10.04
CA ALA A 542 -33.96 -6.71 -10.19
C ALA A 542 -33.36 -5.50 -10.95
N GLY A 543 -34.05 -4.37 -11.08
CA GLY A 543 -33.47 -3.16 -11.70
C GLY A 543 -33.00 -2.15 -10.65
N LEU A 544 -31.74 -1.70 -10.72
CA LEU A 544 -31.15 -0.76 -9.77
C LEU A 544 -31.29 0.71 -10.20
N GLY A 545 -32.36 1.08 -10.91
CA GLY A 545 -32.54 2.43 -11.48
C GLY A 545 -31.99 2.54 -12.90
N THR A 546 -32.06 3.73 -13.51
CA THR A 546 -32.01 3.95 -14.97
C THR A 546 -30.85 3.27 -15.73
N ASP A 547 -31.15 2.62 -16.86
CA ASP A 547 -30.19 2.02 -17.80
C ASP A 547 -29.36 3.12 -18.50
N PRO A 548 -28.03 3.16 -18.29
CA PRO A 548 -27.17 4.14 -18.91
C PRO A 548 -26.93 3.90 -20.41
N ALA A 549 -27.26 2.75 -20.98
CA ALA A 549 -27.18 2.48 -22.42
C ALA A 549 -28.41 2.96 -23.20
N GLY A 550 -29.48 3.35 -22.49
CA GLY A 550 -30.74 3.81 -23.08
C GLY A 550 -30.66 5.23 -23.67
N ASP A 551 -31.39 5.43 -24.77
CA ASP A 551 -31.60 6.74 -25.37
C ASP A 551 -32.25 7.69 -24.36
N GLY A 552 -31.74 8.91 -24.29
CA GLY A 552 -32.13 9.93 -23.31
C GLY A 552 -31.34 9.94 -22.00
N PHE A 553 -30.49 8.95 -21.70
CA PHE A 553 -29.61 9.04 -20.52
C PHE A 553 -28.52 10.11 -20.69
N GLY A 554 -28.01 10.27 -21.92
CA GLY A 554 -26.97 11.25 -22.27
C GLY A 554 -25.54 10.72 -22.14
N SER A 555 -25.34 9.41 -22.04
CA SER A 555 -24.04 8.74 -22.12
C SER A 555 -23.54 8.63 -23.56
N VAL A 556 -22.26 8.35 -23.73
CA VAL A 556 -21.64 7.90 -24.98
C VAL A 556 -21.51 6.38 -24.93
N ARG A 557 -22.25 5.68 -25.79
CA ARG A 557 -22.14 4.22 -25.89
C ARG A 557 -21.04 3.82 -26.86
N PHE A 558 -20.16 2.92 -26.41
CA PHE A 558 -19.15 2.30 -27.26
C PHE A 558 -19.46 0.82 -27.50
N ARG A 559 -18.86 0.27 -28.54
CA ARG A 559 -19.01 -1.13 -28.94
C ARG A 559 -18.38 -2.06 -27.92
N ALA A 560 -19.11 -3.09 -27.54
CA ALA A 560 -18.69 -4.03 -26.50
C ALA A 560 -19.17 -5.45 -26.79
N GLU A 561 -19.49 -5.77 -28.05
CA GLU A 561 -20.03 -7.08 -28.40
C GLU A 561 -18.94 -8.17 -28.27
N VAL A 562 -19.38 -9.40 -28.00
CA VAL A 562 -18.48 -10.54 -27.78
C VAL A 562 -18.49 -11.45 -29.02
N PRO A 563 -17.33 -11.78 -29.60
CA PRO A 563 -17.27 -12.64 -30.79
C PRO A 563 -17.93 -14.00 -30.56
N GLY A 564 -18.82 -14.38 -31.48
CA GLY A 564 -19.49 -15.69 -31.47
C GLY A 564 -20.71 -15.79 -30.55
N SER A 565 -21.09 -14.72 -29.86
CA SER A 565 -22.35 -14.66 -29.10
C SER A 565 -23.53 -14.33 -30.01
N ASP A 566 -24.55 -15.18 -30.00
CA ASP A 566 -25.78 -15.04 -30.80
C ASP A 566 -27.07 -15.11 -29.95
N ALA A 567 -26.92 -15.21 -28.63
CA ALA A 567 -27.98 -15.26 -27.64
C ALA A 567 -27.48 -14.71 -26.30
N ILE A 568 -28.41 -14.44 -25.38
CA ILE A 568 -28.09 -14.01 -24.02
C ILE A 568 -27.13 -15.00 -23.36
N ASN A 569 -25.96 -14.50 -22.96
CA ASN A 569 -24.87 -15.30 -22.44
C ASN A 569 -24.26 -14.65 -21.19
N PRO A 570 -24.40 -15.26 -20.00
CA PRO A 570 -23.78 -14.74 -18.78
C PRO A 570 -22.26 -14.63 -18.83
N HIS A 571 -21.59 -15.34 -19.75
CA HIS A 571 -20.14 -15.22 -19.94
C HIS A 571 -19.76 -13.83 -20.45
N ASP A 572 -20.58 -13.24 -21.32
CA ASP A 572 -20.31 -11.97 -21.98
C ASP A 572 -20.24 -10.83 -20.97
N HIS A 573 -20.97 -10.96 -19.86
CA HIS A 573 -20.92 -10.04 -18.73
C HIS A 573 -19.51 -9.89 -18.14
N SER A 574 -18.64 -10.89 -18.27
CA SER A 574 -17.26 -10.86 -17.75
C SER A 574 -16.21 -10.62 -18.82
N HIS A 575 -16.61 -10.33 -20.07
CA HIS A 575 -15.70 -10.27 -21.22
C HIS A 575 -15.13 -8.86 -21.49
N TYR A 576 -15.60 -7.82 -20.81
CA TYR A 576 -15.25 -6.43 -21.12
C TYR A 576 -13.74 -6.11 -21.06
N TYR A 577 -12.98 -6.78 -20.19
CA TYR A 577 -11.53 -6.59 -20.06
C TYR A 577 -10.71 -7.63 -20.85
N HIS A 578 -11.35 -8.42 -21.73
CA HIS A 578 -10.68 -9.44 -22.51
C HIS A 578 -9.70 -8.79 -23.52
N PRO A 579 -8.45 -9.27 -23.62
CA PRO A 579 -7.48 -8.75 -24.59
C PRO A 579 -8.01 -8.82 -26.02
N GLY A 580 -7.91 -7.72 -26.75
CA GLY A 580 -8.37 -7.59 -28.13
C GLY A 580 -9.85 -7.29 -28.30
N SER A 581 -10.65 -7.28 -27.22
CA SER A 581 -12.08 -6.97 -27.30
C SER A 581 -12.34 -5.50 -27.68
N GLU A 582 -13.47 -5.25 -28.33
CA GLU A 582 -13.96 -3.89 -28.63
C GLU A 582 -14.07 -3.02 -27.36
N ALA A 583 -14.48 -3.64 -26.25
CA ALA A 583 -14.65 -2.98 -24.97
C ALA A 583 -13.32 -2.53 -24.37
N LEU A 584 -12.32 -3.42 -24.30
CA LEU A 584 -11.01 -3.08 -23.73
C LEU A 584 -10.31 -1.98 -24.53
N HIS A 585 -10.39 -2.03 -25.86
CA HIS A 585 -9.87 -0.97 -26.72
C HIS A 585 -10.49 0.38 -26.39
N SER A 586 -11.82 0.45 -26.35
CA SER A 586 -12.53 1.70 -26.03
C SER A 586 -12.20 2.21 -24.63
N MET A 587 -12.11 1.30 -23.64
CA MET A 587 -11.72 1.65 -22.28
C MET A 587 -10.28 2.18 -22.20
N ALA A 588 -9.35 1.62 -22.98
CA ALA A 588 -7.97 2.08 -23.03
C ALA A 588 -7.86 3.50 -23.61
N ASP A 589 -8.62 3.83 -24.65
CA ASP A 589 -8.70 5.22 -25.17
C ASP A 589 -9.24 6.18 -24.12
N ILE A 590 -10.37 5.84 -23.49
CA ILE A 590 -10.98 6.71 -22.48
C ILE A 590 -10.04 6.87 -21.27
N ALA A 591 -9.40 5.79 -20.81
CA ALA A 591 -8.48 5.80 -19.68
C ALA A 591 -7.18 6.59 -19.95
N SER A 592 -6.70 6.58 -21.19
CA SER A 592 -5.52 7.34 -21.62
C SER A 592 -5.83 8.80 -21.96
N GLY A 593 -7.12 9.17 -22.04
CA GLY A 593 -7.59 10.54 -22.25
C GLY A 593 -7.97 10.89 -23.69
N HIS A 594 -8.09 9.88 -24.54
CA HIS A 594 -8.43 9.98 -25.97
C HIS A 594 -9.86 9.48 -26.27
N GLY A 595 -10.76 9.51 -25.28
CA GLY A 595 -12.14 9.04 -25.45
C GLY A 595 -12.98 9.81 -26.49
N ASP A 596 -12.47 10.91 -27.05
CA ASP A 596 -13.07 11.63 -28.17
C ASP A 596 -12.73 11.04 -29.55
N THR A 597 -11.72 10.16 -29.64
CA THR A 597 -11.33 9.48 -30.89
C THR A 597 -12.22 8.28 -31.23
N LEU A 598 -12.97 7.74 -30.27
CA LEU A 598 -13.87 6.58 -30.47
C LEU A 598 -14.77 6.71 -31.71
N ALA A 599 -15.21 7.94 -32.03
CA ALA A 599 -16.01 8.21 -33.22
C ALA A 599 -15.23 8.00 -34.52
N SER A 600 -13.99 8.51 -34.62
CA SER A 600 -13.13 8.32 -35.78
C SER A 600 -12.64 6.88 -35.91
N ASP A 601 -12.51 6.19 -34.79
CA ASP A 601 -12.03 4.80 -34.73
C ASP A 601 -13.18 3.81 -35.01
N GLY A 602 -14.40 4.33 -35.17
CA GLY A 602 -15.59 3.51 -35.48
C GLY A 602 -16.05 2.67 -34.29
N MET A 603 -15.65 3.04 -33.08
CA MET A 603 -15.91 2.31 -31.83
C MET A 603 -17.18 2.75 -31.11
N LEU A 604 -17.94 3.70 -31.67
CA LEU A 604 -19.26 4.07 -31.14
C LEU A 604 -20.34 3.05 -31.50
N ALA A 605 -21.24 2.81 -30.56
CA ALA A 605 -22.47 2.05 -30.73
C ALA A 605 -23.69 2.96 -30.56
N GLN A 606 -24.80 2.59 -31.21
CA GLN A 606 -26.07 3.32 -31.06
C GLN A 606 -26.70 3.03 -29.69
N PRO A 607 -27.35 4.00 -29.04
CA PRO A 607 -28.04 3.77 -27.77
C PRO A 607 -29.19 2.78 -27.95
N ARG A 608 -29.54 2.07 -26.87
CA ARG A 608 -30.77 1.27 -26.83
C ARG A 608 -31.98 2.19 -26.92
N HIS A 609 -33.02 1.76 -27.61
CA HIS A 609 -34.24 2.57 -27.76
C HIS A 609 -35.47 1.82 -27.28
N GLN A 610 -36.53 2.58 -27.01
CA GLN A 610 -37.82 2.01 -26.64
C GLN A 610 -38.42 1.24 -27.82
N PRO A 611 -39.11 0.12 -27.55
CA PRO A 611 -39.97 -0.48 -28.55
C PRO A 611 -40.94 0.56 -29.10
N SER A 612 -41.07 0.62 -30.42
CA SER A 612 -41.97 1.56 -31.11
C SER A 612 -42.98 0.83 -31.99
N VAL A 613 -44.13 1.47 -32.20
CA VAL A 613 -45.19 0.98 -33.09
C VAL A 613 -45.28 1.90 -34.29
N GLU A 614 -45.26 1.32 -35.48
CA GLU A 614 -45.53 2.07 -36.70
C GLU A 614 -47.02 2.42 -36.81
N ILE A 615 -47.31 3.71 -36.83
CA ILE A 615 -48.65 4.24 -37.09
C ILE A 615 -48.68 4.77 -38.53
N ASN A 616 -49.47 4.12 -39.38
CA ASN A 616 -49.72 4.58 -40.73
C ASN A 616 -50.71 5.76 -40.74
N ILE A 617 -50.22 6.95 -41.08
CA ILE A 617 -51.06 8.15 -41.22
C ILE A 617 -51.44 8.32 -42.70
N PRO A 618 -52.74 8.23 -43.06
CA PRO A 618 -53.18 8.37 -44.44
C PRO A 618 -52.73 9.71 -45.06
N GLY A 619 -51.98 9.64 -46.16
CA GLY A 619 -51.45 10.81 -46.87
C GLY A 619 -50.14 11.39 -46.34
N LEU A 620 -49.63 10.91 -45.19
CA LEU A 620 -48.38 11.38 -44.57
C LEU A 620 -47.32 10.28 -44.37
N GLY A 621 -47.68 9.01 -44.60
CA GLY A 621 -46.75 7.87 -44.47
C GLY A 621 -46.77 7.25 -43.08
N SER A 622 -45.82 6.35 -42.82
CA SER A 622 -45.65 5.67 -41.54
C SER A 622 -44.83 6.54 -40.58
N VAL A 623 -45.31 6.70 -39.34
CA VAL A 623 -44.57 7.36 -38.26
C VAL A 623 -44.38 6.35 -37.14
N SER A 624 -43.14 6.15 -36.69
CA SER A 624 -42.88 5.31 -35.52
C SER A 624 -43.12 6.12 -34.24
N VAL A 625 -43.86 5.54 -33.29
CA VAL A 625 -44.14 6.15 -31.99
C VAL A 625 -43.72 5.17 -30.89
N ASP A 626 -42.85 5.62 -30.00
CA ASP A 626 -42.39 4.83 -28.84
C ASP A 626 -43.55 4.46 -27.94
N ILE A 627 -43.51 3.26 -27.37
CA ILE A 627 -44.53 2.81 -26.42
C ILE A 627 -44.26 3.47 -25.07
N PRO A 628 -45.11 4.40 -24.59
CA PRO A 628 -44.82 5.11 -23.36
C PRO A 628 -44.79 4.17 -22.15
N GLY A 629 -43.74 4.26 -21.34
CA GLY A 629 -43.59 3.46 -20.12
C GLY A 629 -42.98 2.07 -20.35
N THR A 630 -42.49 1.76 -21.56
CA THR A 630 -41.63 0.58 -21.80
C THR A 630 -40.14 0.93 -21.66
N PRO A 631 -39.31 0.02 -21.12
CA PRO A 631 -37.86 0.18 -21.11
C PRO A 631 -37.24 0.34 -22.50
N ALA A 632 -36.09 1.00 -22.58
CA ALA A 632 -35.22 1.02 -23.76
C ALA A 632 -34.53 -0.35 -23.93
N SER A 633 -35.27 -1.35 -24.40
CA SER A 633 -34.79 -2.74 -24.50
C SER A 633 -34.38 -3.17 -25.92
N VAL A 634 -34.59 -2.33 -26.93
CA VAL A 634 -34.18 -2.65 -28.30
C VAL A 634 -32.73 -2.22 -28.48
N ASP A 635 -31.84 -3.21 -28.59
CA ASP A 635 -30.42 -2.99 -28.77
C ASP A 635 -30.03 -3.05 -30.26
N PRO A 636 -29.55 -1.93 -30.86
CA PRO A 636 -29.12 -1.92 -32.26
C PRO A 636 -27.94 -2.86 -32.55
N GLU A 637 -27.12 -3.16 -31.55
CA GLU A 637 -25.94 -4.02 -31.72
C GLU A 637 -26.32 -5.51 -31.82
N TRP A 638 -27.50 -5.91 -31.34
CA TRP A 638 -28.01 -7.30 -31.39
C TRP A 638 -28.01 -7.89 -32.81
N GLY A 639 -28.23 -7.04 -33.81
CA GLY A 639 -28.30 -7.44 -35.22
C GLY A 639 -26.97 -7.39 -35.97
N ARG A 640 -25.85 -7.07 -35.30
CA ARG A 640 -24.56 -6.95 -35.99
C ARG A 640 -24.15 -8.29 -36.61
N PRO A 641 -23.66 -8.29 -37.87
CA PRO A 641 -23.20 -9.52 -38.51
C PRO A 641 -22.12 -10.20 -37.64
N PRO A 642 -22.23 -11.51 -37.32
CA PRO A 642 -21.27 -12.19 -36.44
C PRO A 642 -19.81 -12.11 -36.91
N GLY A 643 -19.56 -12.00 -38.23
CA GLY A 643 -18.22 -11.83 -38.80
C GLY A 643 -17.66 -10.40 -38.75
N SER A 644 -18.40 -9.45 -38.15
CA SER A 644 -18.00 -8.05 -37.96
C SER A 644 -17.65 -7.71 -36.50
N ILE A 645 -17.66 -8.71 -35.61
CA ILE A 645 -17.31 -8.61 -34.20
C ILE A 645 -16.06 -9.50 -34.03
N THR A 646 -14.95 -8.90 -33.60
CA THR A 646 -13.65 -9.56 -33.56
C THR A 646 -12.90 -9.22 -32.26
N ASP A 647 -11.93 -10.07 -31.89
CA ASP A 647 -11.01 -9.86 -30.75
C ASP A 647 -9.61 -9.49 -31.26
N ASP A 648 -9.51 -8.52 -32.16
CA ASP A 648 -8.26 -8.02 -32.73
C ASP A 648 -8.06 -6.50 -32.53
N HIS A 649 -8.82 -5.90 -31.62
CA HIS A 649 -8.75 -4.49 -31.25
C HIS A 649 -7.68 -4.26 -30.18
N VAL A 650 -6.42 -4.17 -30.60
CA VAL A 650 -5.28 -3.93 -29.71
C VAL A 650 -4.53 -2.65 -30.07
N PHE A 651 -4.08 -1.94 -29.04
CA PHE A 651 -3.02 -0.95 -29.17
C PHE A 651 -1.66 -1.64 -29.13
N ASP A 652 -0.77 -1.24 -30.03
CA ASP A 652 0.58 -1.76 -30.18
C ASP A 652 1.53 -0.70 -30.76
N ASP A 653 2.79 -1.07 -31.00
CA ASP A 653 3.80 -0.16 -31.57
C ASP A 653 3.38 0.48 -32.91
N GLN A 654 2.43 -0.13 -33.64
CA GLN A 654 1.94 0.34 -34.94
C GLN A 654 0.62 1.10 -34.85
N HIS A 655 -0.14 0.92 -33.77
CA HIS A 655 -1.46 1.51 -33.54
C HIS A 655 -1.46 2.17 -32.15
N HIS A 656 -1.15 3.47 -32.11
CA HIS A 656 -1.13 4.35 -30.93
C HIS A 656 -1.32 5.82 -31.35
N HIS A 657 -1.56 6.71 -30.37
CA HIS A 657 -1.83 8.14 -30.58
C HIS A 657 -0.58 9.05 -30.73
#